data_AF-A0A6N1YDP3-F1
#
_entry.id   AF-A0A6N1YDP3-F1
#
_cell.length_a   1.000
_cell.length_b   1.000
_cell.length_c   1.000
_cell.angle_alpha   90.00
_cell.angle_beta   90.00
_cell.angle_gamma   90.00
#
_symmetry.space_group_name_H-M   'P 1'
#
loop_
_entity.id
_entity.type
_entity.pdbx_description
1 polymer ?
#
loop_
_entity_poly.entity_id
_entity_poly.type
_entity_poly.pdbx_seq_one_letter_code
_entity_poly.pdbx_strand_id
1 'polypeptide(L)'
;MFGDSFLGLLGTDDFMFSGDYTPLQYAFFLFQVMFCGTAITIVSGAIAERMSFWGYGFICIMVAGVIYPVTGHWAWNGALTGATQGWLGRLGFIDFAGSTVVHSVGGWCALAAIIIIGPRIGRFESNAKIPGSSLPFSVLGALLLLFGWFGFNGGSTLAANDSIPLILLNTFLAAVFGCLSAAIYSTLKTKTTEVSACINGLLGGLVAITACCHVMTPLASAFIGASAGVIVCTGEQLLIKYKIDDAIGVVPVHLFSGIFGTLALPLLSSSENWGTGLNTWQQFQVQLLGVCSIGLYVFTVSFTLFKILNYFYPLRVSEEAEMKGLNISEHMASSEIYNLLGAMQRQEQQGDFKQAVVVEPFTEAGQIAKQYNRVLARVNTEINARDQVLNDFKNSESRKGAILNASLDCILTINTQGQIKEFNLAAEKCFGLSAPRVFNCNFIELFVPPTAHKEFTESLNGLFSVNSSIALNQHNKITLQRIHGIEFPAELSITQADLLGKKLKEFTFHIRDITKQVEMQNKMHQLAFYDPLTKLFNRHYFKDKLSQEIAFANRHRNSLLLMFLDLDHFKDVNDTLGHDAGDLLLRHVAESLSSCVRNDDIVCRWGGDEFLILFPGLEKHNVASIKAQEILQALCLPIIAEGRELYAQVSIGIAISQYGKVESQQLIQRADMAMYEAKQQGRNTYCFFLPEMEEKINQRFYIESELRNAVKNEEFFLQYQPKVDCQTGVIDGFEALLRWQHPEKGLISPGIFIPILEQSNLINEVTNFVIHSVCRQLNKWEAKGLMALPVAVNLSMKDFQLDSCYERVCDALQKHHIHGSLLELEITETMLAKNTEQCISLMSRLQKMDIKFSVDDFGTGYSSMSYLKKFPINTLKIDRAFVSECDVNKEDAAICRAIVALGKSLGLKIIAEGVETQSQLDFLKQTECDVYQGFLFSRPLPVDEIDALLIENIFRK
;
A
#
# COMPACT_ATOMS: atom_id res chain seq x y z
N MET A 1 -0.70 -37.78 -24.67
CA MET A 1 0.73 -37.99 -24.22
C MET A 1 0.95 -39.39 -23.66
N PHE A 2 0.04 -39.91 -22.83
CA PHE A 2 0.20 -41.22 -22.17
C PHE A 2 -0.72 -42.33 -22.67
N GLY A 3 -1.64 -42.03 -23.59
CA GLY A 3 -2.45 -43.06 -24.25
C GLY A 3 -1.71 -43.80 -25.36
N ASP A 4 -2.48 -44.40 -26.26
CA ASP A 4 -2.03 -45.19 -27.40
C ASP A 4 -0.96 -44.48 -28.23
N SER A 5 0.03 -45.27 -28.65
CA SER A 5 1.21 -44.76 -29.34
C SER A 5 1.20 -45.13 -30.82
N PHE A 6 1.25 -44.11 -31.69
CA PHE A 6 1.54 -44.29 -33.10
C PHE A 6 3.06 -44.39 -33.31
N LEU A 7 3.54 -45.61 -33.57
CA LEU A 7 4.94 -45.94 -33.85
C LEU A 7 5.95 -45.52 -32.75
N GLY A 8 5.50 -45.24 -31.52
CA GLY A 8 6.35 -44.70 -30.46
C GLY A 8 6.60 -43.20 -30.55
N LEU A 9 6.09 -42.53 -31.59
CA LEU A 9 6.44 -41.15 -31.95
C LEU A 9 5.38 -40.14 -31.53
N LEU A 10 4.10 -40.48 -31.63
CA LEU A 10 2.99 -39.58 -31.32
C LEU A 10 1.94 -40.33 -30.52
N GLY A 11 1.43 -39.72 -29.46
CA GLY A 11 0.20 -40.20 -28.81
C GLY A 11 -1.01 -39.95 -29.70
N THR A 12 -2.02 -40.81 -29.66
CA THR A 12 -3.24 -40.67 -30.46
C THR A 12 -4.49 -40.32 -29.66
N ASP A 13 -4.45 -40.48 -28.34
CA ASP A 13 -5.55 -40.24 -27.40
C ASP A 13 -5.03 -39.74 -26.03
N ASP A 14 -5.95 -39.59 -25.07
CA ASP A 14 -5.71 -39.12 -23.70
C ASP A 14 -4.95 -37.77 -23.63
N PHE A 15 -5.43 -36.80 -24.42
CA PHE A 15 -4.92 -35.42 -24.43
C PHE A 15 -5.72 -34.46 -23.55
N MET A 16 -6.91 -34.86 -23.10
CA MET A 16 -7.84 -34.06 -22.29
C MET A 16 -8.44 -34.91 -21.16
N PHE A 17 -9.13 -34.26 -20.21
CA PHE A 17 -9.86 -34.95 -19.14
C PHE A 17 -10.98 -35.82 -19.73
N SER A 18 -11.01 -37.10 -19.36
CA SER A 18 -12.11 -38.03 -19.65
C SER A 18 -12.81 -38.41 -18.36
N GLY A 19 -14.15 -38.56 -18.41
CA GLY A 19 -14.96 -38.98 -17.26
C GLY A 19 -14.63 -40.39 -16.74
N ASP A 20 -13.92 -41.19 -17.55
CA ASP A 20 -13.59 -42.59 -17.26
C ASP A 20 -12.22 -42.77 -16.59
N TYR A 21 -11.50 -41.69 -16.26
CA TYR A 21 -10.20 -41.78 -15.59
C TYR A 21 -10.32 -42.16 -14.11
N THR A 22 -9.39 -43.00 -13.66
CA THR A 22 -9.19 -43.32 -12.24
C THR A 22 -8.61 -42.12 -11.47
N PRO A 23 -8.79 -42.02 -10.13
CA PRO A 23 -8.17 -40.99 -9.31
C PRO A 23 -6.64 -40.87 -9.49
N LEU A 24 -5.96 -42.01 -9.70
CA LEU A 24 -4.52 -42.04 -9.95
C LEU A 24 -4.16 -41.42 -11.31
N GLN A 25 -4.97 -41.68 -12.35
CA GLN A 25 -4.80 -41.05 -13.66
C GLN A 25 -5.03 -39.54 -13.60
N TYR A 26 -5.99 -39.06 -12.81
CA TYR A 26 -6.17 -37.62 -12.58
C TYR A 26 -4.97 -37.00 -11.86
N ALA A 27 -4.47 -37.63 -10.79
CA ALA A 27 -3.31 -37.14 -10.05
C ALA A 27 -2.06 -37.11 -10.95
N PHE A 28 -1.83 -38.16 -11.72
CA PHE A 28 -0.72 -38.25 -12.66
C PHE A 28 -0.83 -37.19 -13.78
N PHE A 29 -2.03 -37.00 -14.34
CA PHE A 29 -2.26 -35.96 -15.35
C PHE A 29 -1.98 -34.56 -14.78
N LEU A 30 -2.52 -34.23 -13.60
CA LEU A 30 -2.28 -32.93 -12.95
C LEU A 30 -0.80 -32.71 -12.65
N PHE A 31 -0.09 -33.74 -12.19
CA PHE A 31 1.36 -33.69 -11.97
C PHE A 31 2.12 -33.36 -13.28
N GLN A 32 1.70 -33.95 -14.40
CA GLN A 32 2.31 -33.71 -15.71
C GLN A 32 1.95 -32.35 -16.31
N VAL A 33 0.77 -31.80 -15.99
CA VAL A 33 0.43 -30.40 -16.29
C VAL A 33 1.39 -29.44 -15.59
N MET A 34 1.84 -29.74 -14.36
CA MET A 34 2.84 -28.91 -13.67
C MET A 34 4.19 -28.92 -14.39
N PHE A 35 4.62 -30.06 -14.93
CA PHE A 35 5.83 -30.16 -15.76
C PHE A 35 5.70 -29.37 -17.06
N CYS A 36 4.57 -29.48 -17.74
CA CYS A 36 4.26 -28.66 -18.92
C CYS A 36 4.28 -27.17 -18.58
N GLY A 37 3.65 -26.78 -17.46
CA GLY A 37 3.65 -25.42 -16.96
C GLY A 37 5.05 -24.89 -16.69
N THR A 38 5.92 -25.73 -16.11
CA THR A 38 7.33 -25.39 -15.87
C THR A 38 8.05 -25.10 -17.19
N ALA A 39 7.92 -25.97 -18.19
CA ALA A 39 8.50 -25.75 -19.51
C ALA A 39 8.04 -24.43 -20.16
N ILE A 40 6.79 -24.05 -19.97
CA ILE A 40 6.23 -22.77 -20.46
C ILE A 40 6.82 -21.58 -19.70
N THR A 41 6.85 -21.62 -18.36
CA THR A 41 7.35 -20.52 -17.53
C THR A 41 8.85 -20.26 -17.70
N ILE A 42 9.61 -21.28 -18.12
CA ILE A 42 11.02 -21.12 -18.50
C ILE A 42 11.12 -20.14 -19.67
N VAL A 43 10.23 -20.25 -20.67
CA VAL A 43 10.23 -19.36 -21.83
C VAL A 43 9.95 -17.92 -21.42
N SER A 44 8.98 -17.66 -20.53
CA SER A 44 8.69 -16.29 -20.06
C SER A 44 9.88 -15.63 -19.37
N GLY A 45 10.68 -16.38 -18.60
CA GLY A 45 11.84 -15.83 -17.91
C GLY A 45 12.91 -15.29 -18.86
N ALA A 46 13.13 -15.97 -19.99
CA ALA A 46 14.19 -15.64 -20.94
C ALA A 46 13.91 -14.36 -21.74
N ILE A 47 12.63 -14.14 -22.07
CA ILE A 47 12.13 -13.05 -22.93
C ILE A 47 11.34 -11.99 -22.13
N ALA A 48 11.46 -12.03 -20.80
CA ALA A 48 10.91 -11.03 -19.90
C ALA A 48 11.27 -9.60 -20.35
N GLU A 49 10.39 -8.66 -20.02
CA GLU A 49 10.54 -7.21 -20.27
C GLU A 49 10.39 -6.75 -21.73
N ARG A 50 10.34 -7.67 -22.72
CA ARG A 50 10.22 -7.31 -24.14
C ARG A 50 9.22 -8.13 -24.97
N MET A 51 8.64 -9.19 -24.40
CA MET A 51 7.57 -9.95 -25.06
C MET A 51 6.20 -9.33 -24.78
N SER A 52 5.33 -9.30 -25.80
CA SER A 52 3.93 -8.89 -25.61
C SER A 52 3.10 -9.97 -24.91
N PHE A 53 2.12 -9.56 -24.10
CA PHE A 53 1.24 -10.48 -23.35
C PHE A 53 0.56 -11.52 -24.24
N TRP A 54 -0.05 -11.09 -25.35
CA TRP A 54 -0.70 -12.00 -26.29
C TRP A 54 0.31 -12.89 -27.03
N GLY A 55 1.51 -12.37 -27.33
CA GLY A 55 2.61 -13.15 -27.89
C GLY A 55 2.99 -14.30 -26.96
N TYR A 56 3.08 -14.04 -25.65
CA TYR A 56 3.31 -15.06 -24.64
C TYR A 56 2.17 -16.09 -24.61
N GLY A 57 0.91 -15.65 -24.61
CA GLY A 57 -0.25 -16.55 -24.64
C GLY A 57 -0.22 -17.55 -25.81
N PHE A 58 0.15 -17.09 -27.01
CA PHE A 58 0.29 -17.98 -28.17
C PHE A 58 1.46 -18.95 -28.04
N ILE A 59 2.60 -18.50 -27.51
CA ILE A 59 3.74 -19.40 -27.22
C ILE A 59 3.34 -20.48 -26.21
N CYS A 60 2.60 -20.13 -25.15
CA CYS A 60 2.10 -21.09 -24.17
C CYS A 60 1.27 -22.19 -24.82
N ILE A 61 0.36 -21.82 -25.72
CA ILE A 61 -0.50 -22.77 -26.45
C ILE A 61 0.35 -23.69 -27.34
N MET A 62 1.36 -23.16 -28.04
CA MET A 62 2.23 -23.95 -28.91
C MET A 62 3.11 -24.93 -28.12
N VAL A 63 3.69 -24.48 -27.01
CA VAL A 63 4.52 -25.33 -26.13
C VAL A 63 3.66 -26.42 -25.50
N ALA A 64 2.50 -26.08 -24.95
CA ALA A 64 1.58 -27.03 -24.31
C ALA A 64 0.93 -28.02 -25.28
N GLY A 65 0.53 -27.56 -26.46
CA GLY A 65 -0.26 -28.35 -27.40
C GLY A 65 0.57 -29.18 -28.37
N VAL A 66 1.77 -28.73 -28.75
CA VAL A 66 2.54 -29.34 -29.86
C VAL A 66 3.91 -29.83 -29.42
N ILE A 67 4.66 -29.02 -28.66
CA ILE A 67 6.07 -29.32 -28.39
C ILE A 67 6.21 -30.31 -27.24
N TYR A 68 5.70 -29.94 -26.06
CA TYR A 68 5.88 -30.72 -24.84
C TYR A 68 5.22 -32.12 -24.89
N PRO A 69 3.99 -32.29 -25.42
CA PRO A 69 3.35 -33.61 -25.47
C PRO A 69 4.13 -34.64 -26.29
N VAL A 70 4.84 -34.21 -27.34
CA VAL A 70 5.62 -35.10 -28.21
C VAL A 70 6.88 -35.58 -27.50
N THR A 71 7.64 -34.67 -26.89
CA THR A 71 8.86 -35.04 -26.15
C THR A 71 8.57 -35.85 -24.90
N GLY A 72 7.50 -35.50 -24.18
CA GLY A 72 7.02 -36.29 -23.05
C GLY A 72 6.55 -37.69 -23.47
N HIS A 73 5.90 -37.82 -24.62
CA HIS A 73 5.52 -39.13 -25.16
C HIS A 73 6.74 -39.99 -25.49
N TRP A 74 7.79 -39.41 -26.10
CA TRP A 74 9.00 -40.17 -26.45
C TRP A 74 9.69 -40.77 -25.22
N ALA A 75 9.76 -40.00 -24.14
CA ALA A 75 10.51 -40.38 -22.94
C ALA A 75 9.67 -41.13 -21.89
N TRP A 76 8.41 -40.75 -21.67
CA TRP A 76 7.62 -41.19 -20.50
C TRP A 76 6.32 -41.91 -20.84
N ASN A 77 5.98 -42.11 -22.13
CA ASN A 77 4.80 -42.91 -22.46
C ASN A 77 4.95 -44.35 -21.91
N GLY A 78 3.95 -44.78 -21.15
CA GLY A 78 3.98 -46.06 -20.41
C GLY A 78 4.42 -45.96 -18.95
N ALA A 79 4.77 -44.77 -18.43
CA ALA A 79 5.20 -44.57 -17.05
C ALA A 79 4.15 -45.00 -16.00
N LEU A 80 2.86 -44.87 -16.32
CA LEU A 80 1.76 -45.25 -15.43
C LEU A 80 1.43 -46.76 -15.50
N THR A 81 1.62 -47.38 -16.66
CA THR A 81 1.29 -48.79 -16.92
C THR A 81 2.48 -49.73 -16.75
N GLY A 82 3.69 -49.19 -16.57
CA GLY A 82 4.94 -49.94 -16.43
C GLY A 82 5.49 -50.50 -17.75
N ALA A 83 4.81 -50.29 -18.87
CA ALA A 83 5.23 -50.76 -20.19
C ALA A 83 5.61 -49.57 -21.08
N THR A 84 6.91 -49.28 -21.19
CA THR A 84 7.41 -48.16 -22.01
C THR A 84 7.08 -48.36 -23.49
N GLN A 85 6.26 -47.48 -24.07
CA GLN A 85 5.94 -47.51 -25.51
C GLN A 85 6.56 -46.35 -26.29
N GLY A 86 6.94 -45.27 -25.61
CA GLY A 86 7.75 -44.20 -26.20
C GLY A 86 9.07 -44.74 -26.74
N TRP A 87 9.49 -44.29 -27.92
CA TRP A 87 10.67 -44.87 -28.58
C TRP A 87 11.98 -44.62 -27.81
N LEU A 88 12.14 -43.46 -27.17
CA LEU A 88 13.31 -43.17 -26.33
C LEU A 88 13.28 -43.99 -25.03
N GLY A 89 12.13 -44.06 -24.37
CA GLY A 89 11.95 -44.89 -23.19
C GLY A 89 12.25 -46.37 -23.46
N ARG A 90 11.85 -46.90 -24.63
CA ARG A 90 12.16 -48.28 -25.08
C ARG A 90 13.65 -48.53 -25.31
N LEU A 91 14.39 -47.51 -25.72
CA LEU A 91 15.85 -47.58 -25.85
C LEU A 91 16.57 -47.49 -24.49
N GLY A 92 15.83 -47.26 -23.39
CA GLY A 92 16.40 -47.09 -22.05
C GLY A 92 16.81 -45.66 -21.74
N PHE A 93 16.24 -44.65 -22.41
CA PHE A 93 16.48 -43.25 -22.06
C PHE A 93 15.94 -42.95 -20.65
N ILE A 94 16.77 -42.36 -19.79
CA ILE A 94 16.40 -42.04 -18.41
C ILE A 94 16.44 -40.54 -18.22
N ASP A 95 15.29 -39.96 -17.93
CA ASP A 95 15.17 -38.59 -17.47
C ASP A 95 14.08 -38.54 -16.40
N PHE A 96 14.48 -38.83 -15.15
CA PHE A 96 13.54 -39.19 -14.08
C PHE A 96 12.47 -38.15 -13.81
N ALA A 97 12.87 -36.90 -13.59
CA ALA A 97 11.95 -35.80 -13.32
C ALA A 97 11.98 -34.71 -14.42
N GLY A 98 12.80 -34.84 -15.46
CA GLY A 98 12.70 -33.96 -16.65
C GLY A 98 13.81 -32.91 -16.82
N SER A 99 15.08 -33.24 -16.58
CA SER A 99 16.20 -32.35 -16.90
C SER A 99 16.27 -32.03 -18.40
N THR A 100 15.97 -33.02 -19.25
CA THR A 100 15.85 -32.81 -20.70
C THR A 100 14.41 -32.52 -21.10
N VAL A 101 13.48 -33.38 -20.73
CA VAL A 101 12.08 -33.40 -21.21
C VAL A 101 11.25 -32.22 -20.70
N VAL A 102 11.67 -31.57 -19.61
CA VAL A 102 11.01 -30.35 -19.08
C VAL A 102 11.93 -29.15 -19.24
N HIS A 103 13.09 -29.18 -18.58
CA HIS A 103 13.96 -28.01 -18.51
C HIS A 103 14.68 -27.72 -19.84
N SER A 104 15.28 -28.72 -20.48
CA SER A 104 15.92 -28.49 -21.79
C SER A 104 14.89 -28.19 -22.88
N VAL A 105 13.69 -28.79 -22.85
CA VAL A 105 12.58 -28.42 -23.76
C VAL A 105 12.23 -26.93 -23.59
N GLY A 106 11.97 -26.48 -22.35
CA GLY A 106 11.73 -25.06 -22.07
C GLY A 106 12.91 -24.17 -22.48
N GLY A 107 14.15 -24.63 -22.25
CA GLY A 107 15.37 -23.92 -22.59
C GLY A 107 15.62 -23.78 -24.11
N TRP A 108 15.31 -24.80 -24.91
CA TRP A 108 15.37 -24.73 -26.37
C TRP A 108 14.30 -23.79 -26.94
N CYS A 109 13.08 -23.84 -26.39
CA CYS A 109 12.01 -22.89 -26.73
C CYS A 109 12.43 -21.45 -26.37
N ALA A 110 13.01 -21.25 -25.19
CA ALA A 110 13.53 -19.96 -24.74
C ALA A 110 14.61 -19.43 -25.69
N LEU A 111 15.58 -20.27 -26.08
CA LEU A 111 16.62 -19.89 -27.03
C LEU A 111 16.04 -19.49 -28.38
N ALA A 112 15.09 -20.26 -28.92
CA ALA A 112 14.40 -19.91 -30.17
C ALA A 112 13.66 -18.57 -30.07
N ALA A 113 12.94 -18.33 -28.96
CA ALA A 113 12.23 -17.08 -28.73
C ALA A 113 13.19 -15.88 -28.59
N ILE A 114 14.31 -16.02 -27.86
CA ILE A 114 15.33 -14.96 -27.73
C ILE A 114 15.91 -14.60 -29.10
N ILE A 115 16.24 -15.58 -29.94
CA ILE A 115 16.81 -15.34 -31.27
C ILE A 115 15.83 -14.57 -32.17
N ILE A 116 14.52 -14.85 -32.06
CA ILE A 116 13.48 -14.23 -32.89
C ILE A 116 13.17 -12.80 -32.41
N ILE A 117 13.05 -12.60 -31.10
CA ILE A 117 12.70 -11.31 -30.48
C ILE A 117 13.89 -10.34 -30.48
N GLY A 118 15.11 -10.87 -30.33
CA GLY A 118 16.33 -10.10 -30.23
C GLY A 118 16.61 -9.57 -28.82
N PRO A 119 17.73 -8.84 -28.67
CA PRO A 119 18.17 -8.35 -27.36
C PRO A 119 17.39 -7.15 -26.87
N ARG A 120 17.38 -6.93 -25.54
CA ARG A 120 16.81 -5.71 -24.95
C ARG A 120 17.53 -4.46 -25.48
N ILE A 121 16.78 -3.38 -25.65
CA ILE A 121 17.30 -2.10 -26.16
C ILE A 121 18.48 -1.64 -25.31
N GLY A 122 19.56 -1.18 -25.95
CA GLY A 122 20.76 -0.68 -25.28
C GLY A 122 21.67 -1.73 -24.62
N ARG A 123 21.26 -3.01 -24.52
CA ARG A 123 22.01 -4.07 -23.79
C ARG A 123 23.47 -4.23 -24.24
N PHE A 124 23.73 -4.10 -25.53
CA PHE A 124 25.07 -4.30 -26.12
C PHE A 124 25.67 -3.01 -26.70
N GLU A 125 25.06 -1.85 -26.43
CA GLU A 125 25.52 -0.55 -26.95
C GLU A 125 26.49 0.16 -26.00
N SER A 126 26.30 0.04 -24.68
CA SER A 126 27.04 0.82 -23.67
C SER A 126 27.90 -0.01 -22.71
N ASN A 127 28.11 -1.31 -22.96
CA ASN A 127 28.78 -2.24 -22.01
C ASN A 127 28.12 -2.30 -20.60
N ALA A 128 26.94 -1.72 -20.42
CA ALA A 128 26.23 -1.67 -19.16
C ALA A 128 25.44 -2.97 -18.87
N LYS A 129 25.45 -3.42 -17.62
CA LYS A 129 24.52 -4.47 -17.15
C LYS A 129 23.16 -3.84 -16.89
N ILE A 130 22.10 -4.47 -17.40
CA ILE A 130 20.72 -4.13 -17.02
C ILE A 130 20.41 -4.93 -15.74
N PRO A 131 20.28 -4.30 -14.56
CA PRO A 131 19.96 -5.00 -13.32
C PRO A 131 18.50 -5.49 -13.34
N GLY A 132 18.24 -6.61 -12.67
CA GLY A 132 16.87 -7.09 -12.46
C GLY A 132 16.08 -6.19 -11.51
N SER A 133 14.75 -6.28 -11.59
CA SER A 133 13.81 -5.38 -10.88
C SER A 133 13.94 -5.40 -9.34
N SER A 134 14.30 -6.53 -8.73
CA SER A 134 14.54 -6.64 -7.29
C SER A 134 15.28 -7.92 -6.91
N LEU A 135 16.44 -7.76 -6.26
CA LEU A 135 17.26 -8.88 -5.79
C LEU A 135 16.60 -9.65 -4.62
N PRO A 136 15.99 -8.99 -3.59
CA PRO A 136 15.28 -9.71 -2.53
C PRO A 136 14.15 -10.61 -3.03
N PHE A 137 13.32 -10.13 -3.96
CA PHE A 137 12.25 -10.96 -4.53
C PHE A 137 12.79 -12.12 -5.37
N SER A 138 13.92 -11.92 -6.07
CA SER A 138 14.60 -12.99 -6.80
C SER A 138 15.14 -14.07 -5.86
N VAL A 139 15.70 -13.69 -4.71
CA VAL A 139 16.15 -14.63 -3.67
C VAL A 139 14.98 -15.38 -3.06
N LEU A 140 13.88 -14.69 -2.72
CA LEU A 140 12.66 -15.33 -2.21
C LEU A 140 12.09 -16.33 -3.23
N GLY A 141 11.99 -15.93 -4.50
CA GLY A 141 11.57 -16.81 -5.58
C GLY A 141 12.44 -18.05 -5.71
N ALA A 142 13.77 -17.90 -5.63
CA ALA A 142 14.70 -19.03 -5.67
C ALA A 142 14.52 -20.00 -4.48
N LEU A 143 14.23 -19.50 -3.28
CA LEU A 143 13.94 -20.33 -2.11
C LEU A 143 12.60 -21.07 -2.24
N LEU A 144 11.57 -20.42 -2.78
CA LEU A 144 10.28 -21.06 -3.06
C LEU A 144 10.42 -22.15 -4.13
N LEU A 145 11.18 -21.88 -5.19
CA LEU A 145 11.50 -22.88 -6.21
C LEU A 145 12.29 -24.06 -5.63
N LEU A 146 13.25 -23.82 -4.74
CA LEU A 146 13.99 -24.90 -4.06
C LEU A 146 13.05 -25.85 -3.32
N PHE A 147 12.07 -25.32 -2.57
CA PHE A 147 11.07 -26.13 -1.89
C PHE A 147 10.13 -26.83 -2.88
N GLY A 148 9.70 -26.13 -3.93
CA GLY A 148 8.92 -26.71 -5.02
C GLY A 148 9.62 -27.91 -5.68
N TRP A 149 10.94 -27.84 -5.83
CA TRP A 149 11.76 -28.91 -6.41
C TRP A 149 11.78 -30.18 -5.57
N PHE A 150 11.59 -30.09 -4.25
CA PHE A 150 11.43 -31.26 -3.39
C PHE A 150 10.14 -32.00 -3.69
N GLY A 151 9.03 -31.26 -3.86
CA GLY A 151 7.77 -31.83 -4.32
C GLY A 151 7.88 -32.41 -5.74
N PHE A 152 8.59 -31.72 -6.62
CA PHE A 152 8.81 -32.11 -8.02
C PHE A 152 9.61 -33.42 -8.16
N ASN A 153 10.81 -33.48 -7.57
CA ASN A 153 11.67 -34.68 -7.64
C ASN A 153 11.13 -35.82 -6.75
N GLY A 154 10.65 -35.50 -5.55
CA GLY A 154 10.05 -36.50 -4.66
C GLY A 154 8.77 -37.10 -5.24
N GLY A 155 7.90 -36.27 -5.83
CA GLY A 155 6.65 -36.70 -6.46
C GLY A 155 6.84 -37.55 -7.73
N SER A 156 7.99 -37.42 -8.40
CA SER A 156 8.34 -38.23 -9.59
C SER A 156 8.53 -39.72 -9.27
N THR A 157 8.61 -40.10 -8.00
CA THR A 157 8.54 -41.50 -7.56
C THR A 157 7.17 -42.14 -7.74
N LEU A 158 6.11 -41.32 -7.90
CA LEU A 158 4.71 -41.72 -7.99
C LEU A 158 4.17 -42.54 -6.80
N ALA A 159 4.96 -42.72 -5.74
CA ALA A 159 4.62 -43.46 -4.55
C ALA A 159 5.47 -43.02 -3.35
N ALA A 160 4.87 -42.97 -2.15
CA ALA A 160 5.62 -42.71 -0.93
C ALA A 160 6.47 -43.95 -0.55
N ASN A 161 7.78 -43.89 -0.77
CA ASN A 161 8.71 -44.99 -0.52
C ASN A 161 10.08 -44.50 0.02
N ASP A 162 10.93 -45.44 0.41
CA ASP A 162 12.22 -45.18 1.07
C ASP A 162 13.27 -44.51 0.15
N SER A 163 12.99 -44.36 -1.15
CA SER A 163 13.89 -43.64 -2.07
C SER A 163 13.73 -42.12 -1.98
N ILE A 164 12.59 -41.62 -1.49
CA ILE A 164 12.29 -40.18 -1.42
C ILE A 164 13.34 -39.42 -0.59
N PRO A 165 13.71 -39.82 0.64
CA PRO A 165 14.71 -39.08 1.42
C PRO A 165 16.05 -38.91 0.70
N LEU A 166 16.50 -39.94 -0.02
CA LEU A 166 17.75 -39.88 -0.80
C LEU A 166 17.61 -38.94 -2.00
N ILE A 167 16.47 -38.99 -2.71
CA ILE A 167 16.17 -38.07 -3.81
C ILE A 167 16.19 -36.61 -3.33
N LEU A 168 15.58 -36.33 -2.16
CA LEU A 168 15.57 -34.99 -1.58
C LEU A 168 16.97 -34.54 -1.16
N LEU A 169 17.75 -35.42 -0.53
CA LEU A 169 19.13 -35.14 -0.15
C LEU A 169 20.00 -34.82 -1.37
N ASN A 170 19.93 -35.65 -2.41
CA ASN A 170 20.66 -35.45 -3.65
C ASN A 170 20.26 -34.13 -4.34
N THR A 171 18.97 -33.83 -4.33
CA THR A 171 18.43 -32.56 -4.86
C THR A 171 18.99 -31.36 -4.11
N PHE A 172 19.00 -31.40 -2.78
CA PHE A 172 19.54 -30.35 -1.93
C PHE A 172 21.05 -30.16 -2.10
N LEU A 173 21.82 -31.26 -2.13
CA LEU A 173 23.27 -31.20 -2.30
C LEU A 173 23.66 -30.58 -3.64
N ALA A 174 22.99 -30.97 -4.73
CA ALA A 174 23.27 -30.38 -6.04
C ALA A 174 23.00 -28.86 -6.06
N ALA A 175 21.91 -28.41 -5.41
CA ALA A 175 21.58 -26.99 -5.29
C ALA A 175 22.65 -26.19 -4.52
N VAL A 176 23.08 -26.72 -3.37
CA VAL A 176 24.09 -26.07 -2.52
C VAL A 176 25.43 -25.97 -3.26
N PHE A 177 25.89 -27.07 -3.85
CA PHE A 177 27.19 -27.08 -4.53
C PHE A 177 27.19 -26.29 -5.84
N GLY A 178 26.05 -26.20 -6.54
CA GLY A 178 25.88 -25.30 -7.69
C GLY A 178 25.95 -23.82 -7.30
N CYS A 179 25.34 -23.45 -6.17
CA CYS A 179 25.45 -22.10 -5.60
C CYS A 179 26.90 -21.77 -5.25
N LEU A 180 27.58 -22.66 -4.51
CA LEU A 180 28.96 -22.47 -4.07
C LEU A 180 29.94 -22.35 -5.25
N SER A 181 29.83 -23.23 -6.25
CA SER A 181 30.74 -23.20 -7.39
C SER A 181 30.54 -21.95 -8.25
N ALA A 182 29.30 -21.50 -8.45
CA ALA A 182 29.00 -20.26 -9.15
C ALA A 182 29.49 -19.03 -8.38
N ALA A 183 29.36 -19.02 -7.04
CA ALA A 183 29.90 -17.97 -6.19
C ALA A 183 31.43 -17.87 -6.32
N ILE A 184 32.13 -19.01 -6.23
CA ILE A 184 33.59 -19.09 -6.40
C ILE A 184 33.97 -18.61 -7.80
N TYR A 185 33.31 -19.13 -8.84
CA TYR A 185 33.59 -18.77 -10.22
C TYR A 185 33.42 -17.26 -10.45
N SER A 186 32.30 -16.68 -10.00
CA SER A 186 32.03 -15.24 -10.08
C SER A 186 33.12 -14.44 -9.38
N THR A 187 33.49 -14.86 -8.17
CA THR A 187 34.51 -14.18 -7.35
C THR A 187 35.88 -14.20 -8.04
N LEU A 188 36.28 -15.33 -8.61
CA LEU A 188 37.54 -15.45 -9.34
C LEU A 188 37.59 -14.56 -10.58
N LYS A 189 36.45 -14.40 -11.26
CA LYS A 189 36.38 -13.64 -12.51
C LYS A 189 36.21 -12.12 -12.29
N THR A 190 35.34 -11.73 -11.38
CA THR A 190 34.91 -10.32 -11.18
C THR A 190 35.49 -9.68 -9.94
N LYS A 191 36.21 -10.44 -9.11
CA LYS A 191 36.72 -10.05 -7.77
C LYS A 191 35.62 -9.73 -6.75
N THR A 192 34.36 -9.96 -7.09
CA THR A 192 33.19 -9.83 -6.21
C THR A 192 32.25 -11.01 -6.40
N THR A 193 31.46 -11.32 -5.37
CA THR A 193 30.43 -12.37 -5.44
C THR A 193 29.15 -11.76 -6.00
N GLU A 194 28.78 -12.10 -7.23
CA GLU A 194 27.51 -11.68 -7.82
C GLU A 194 26.39 -12.59 -7.33
N VAL A 195 25.39 -12.02 -6.65
CA VAL A 195 24.28 -12.79 -6.06
C VAL A 195 23.44 -13.48 -7.13
N SER A 196 23.28 -12.87 -8.31
CA SER A 196 22.60 -13.49 -9.47
C SER A 196 23.31 -14.76 -9.94
N ALA A 197 24.65 -14.79 -9.92
CA ALA A 197 25.42 -15.98 -10.26
C ALA A 197 25.17 -17.09 -9.24
N CYS A 198 25.09 -16.77 -7.95
CA CYS A 198 24.75 -17.75 -6.90
C CYS A 198 23.36 -18.35 -7.10
N ILE A 199 22.35 -17.51 -7.38
CA ILE A 199 20.97 -17.95 -7.63
C ILE A 199 20.92 -18.87 -8.87
N ASN A 200 21.51 -18.44 -9.98
CA ASN A 200 21.50 -19.23 -11.21
C ASN A 200 22.33 -20.51 -11.06
N GLY A 201 23.42 -20.49 -10.30
CA GLY A 201 24.19 -21.68 -9.96
C GLY A 201 23.38 -22.68 -9.13
N LEU A 202 22.61 -22.19 -8.14
CA LEU A 202 21.68 -23.01 -7.36
C LEU A 202 20.64 -23.68 -8.26
N LEU A 203 19.96 -22.90 -9.10
CA LEU A 203 18.95 -23.40 -10.04
C LEU A 203 19.54 -24.37 -11.06
N GLY A 204 20.75 -24.10 -11.58
CA GLY A 204 21.45 -25.00 -12.48
C GLY A 204 21.77 -26.35 -11.83
N GLY A 205 22.18 -26.34 -10.56
CA GLY A 205 22.37 -27.56 -9.77
C GLY A 205 21.09 -28.38 -9.60
N LEU A 206 19.97 -27.71 -9.29
CA LEU A 206 18.64 -28.34 -9.21
C LEU A 206 18.22 -28.96 -10.55
N VAL A 207 18.37 -28.23 -11.64
CA VAL A 207 18.03 -28.73 -12.99
C VAL A 207 18.89 -29.93 -13.36
N ALA A 208 20.21 -29.88 -13.16
CA ALA A 208 21.12 -30.94 -13.58
C ALA A 208 20.85 -32.27 -12.86
N ILE A 209 20.57 -32.24 -11.55
CA ILE A 209 20.35 -33.47 -10.78
C ILE A 209 18.99 -34.13 -11.09
N THR A 210 18.03 -33.38 -11.65
CA THR A 210 16.65 -33.82 -11.91
C THR A 210 16.55 -35.07 -12.79
N ALA A 211 17.49 -35.29 -13.72
CA ALA A 211 17.49 -36.49 -14.56
C ALA A 211 17.82 -37.78 -13.79
N CYS A 212 18.61 -37.67 -12.71
CA CYS A 212 19.33 -38.78 -12.11
C CYS A 212 19.32 -38.83 -10.58
N CYS A 213 18.57 -37.95 -9.91
CA CYS A 213 18.55 -37.85 -8.45
C CYS A 213 18.22 -39.16 -7.71
N HIS A 214 17.45 -40.05 -8.34
CA HIS A 214 17.06 -41.36 -7.83
C HIS A 214 18.16 -42.43 -7.89
N VAL A 215 19.21 -42.25 -8.71
CA VAL A 215 20.29 -43.24 -8.93
C VAL A 215 21.68 -42.73 -8.59
N MET A 216 21.75 -41.53 -8.01
CA MET A 216 23.01 -40.87 -7.65
C MET A 216 23.36 -41.05 -6.19
N THR A 217 24.67 -41.08 -5.90
CA THR A 217 25.17 -40.94 -4.53
C THR A 217 25.19 -39.46 -4.12
N PRO A 218 25.19 -39.16 -2.81
CA PRO A 218 25.32 -37.80 -2.32
C PRO A 218 26.56 -37.07 -2.86
N LEU A 219 27.70 -37.76 -2.95
CA LEU A 219 28.94 -37.20 -3.46
C LEU A 219 28.88 -36.90 -4.97
N ALA A 220 28.32 -37.82 -5.76
CA ALA A 220 28.09 -37.59 -7.18
C ALA A 220 27.13 -36.42 -7.41
N SER A 221 26.09 -36.29 -6.59
CA SER A 221 25.13 -35.19 -6.64
C SER A 221 25.78 -33.83 -6.36
N ALA A 222 26.67 -33.75 -5.37
CA ALA A 222 27.47 -32.56 -5.10
C ALA A 222 28.37 -32.18 -6.30
N PHE A 223 29.00 -33.17 -6.95
CA PHE A 223 29.83 -32.94 -8.13
C PHE A 223 29.02 -32.46 -9.34
N ILE A 224 27.84 -33.04 -9.57
CA ILE A 224 26.88 -32.60 -10.61
C ILE A 224 26.49 -31.14 -10.35
N GLY A 225 26.11 -30.82 -9.11
CA GLY A 225 25.79 -29.44 -8.71
C GLY A 225 26.94 -28.47 -8.97
N ALA A 226 28.13 -28.79 -8.48
CA ALA A 226 29.32 -27.94 -8.66
C ALA A 226 29.64 -27.71 -10.15
N SER A 227 29.57 -28.76 -10.97
CA SER A 227 29.79 -28.68 -12.42
C SER A 227 28.73 -27.83 -13.11
N ALA A 228 27.45 -27.99 -12.72
CA ALA A 228 26.35 -27.20 -13.26
C ALA A 228 26.53 -25.70 -12.97
N GLY A 229 26.95 -25.32 -11.76
CA GLY A 229 27.23 -23.90 -11.46
C GLY A 229 28.32 -23.28 -12.36
N VAL A 230 29.37 -24.04 -12.70
CA VAL A 230 30.39 -23.59 -13.67
C VAL A 230 29.82 -23.50 -15.09
N ILE A 231 29.00 -24.48 -15.50
CA ILE A 231 28.33 -24.50 -16.81
C ILE A 231 27.41 -23.30 -16.98
N VAL A 232 26.65 -22.95 -15.95
CA VAL A 232 25.78 -21.76 -15.94
C VAL A 232 26.61 -20.50 -16.16
N CYS A 233 27.64 -20.28 -15.36
CA CYS A 233 28.46 -19.06 -15.45
C CYS A 233 29.24 -18.95 -16.76
N THR A 234 29.70 -20.07 -17.32
CA THR A 234 30.40 -20.08 -18.62
C THR A 234 29.42 -19.92 -19.78
N GLY A 235 28.24 -20.54 -19.68
CA GLY A 235 27.16 -20.42 -20.63
C GLY A 235 26.64 -19.00 -20.78
N GLU A 236 26.45 -18.29 -19.67
CA GLU A 236 26.05 -16.88 -19.68
C GLU A 236 27.04 -16.02 -20.47
N GLN A 237 28.34 -16.26 -20.28
CA GLN A 237 29.38 -15.54 -21.02
C GLN A 237 29.39 -15.87 -22.50
N LEU A 238 29.08 -17.11 -22.86
CA LEU A 238 28.95 -17.52 -24.24
C LEU A 238 27.82 -16.76 -24.93
N LEU A 239 26.67 -16.64 -24.27
CA LEU A 239 25.53 -15.87 -24.80
C LEU A 239 25.89 -14.39 -24.97
N ILE A 240 26.52 -13.77 -23.96
CA ILE A 240 27.00 -12.39 -24.04
C ILE A 240 27.98 -12.21 -25.21
N LYS A 241 28.91 -13.16 -25.42
CA LYS A 241 29.87 -13.14 -26.53
C LYS A 241 29.18 -13.17 -27.89
N TYR A 242 28.07 -13.90 -28.02
CA TYR A 242 27.26 -13.96 -29.24
C TYR A 242 26.17 -12.90 -29.31
N LYS A 243 26.17 -11.91 -28.40
CA LYS A 243 25.14 -10.87 -28.30
C LYS A 243 23.71 -11.42 -28.19
N ILE A 244 23.57 -12.56 -27.51
CA ILE A 244 22.29 -13.15 -27.15
C ILE A 244 21.96 -12.67 -25.74
N ASP A 245 20.89 -11.88 -25.62
CA ASP A 245 20.44 -11.35 -24.33
C ASP A 245 19.37 -12.26 -23.74
N ASP A 246 19.76 -13.00 -22.72
CA ASP A 246 18.89 -13.77 -21.85
C ASP A 246 18.63 -12.95 -20.59
N ALA A 247 17.37 -12.62 -20.32
CA ALA A 247 17.02 -11.62 -19.32
C ALA A 247 17.47 -12.00 -17.90
N ILE A 248 17.32 -13.27 -17.54
CA ILE A 248 17.61 -13.78 -16.19
C ILE A 248 18.56 -14.99 -16.20
N GLY A 249 19.04 -15.44 -17.36
CA GLY A 249 19.96 -16.58 -17.49
C GLY A 249 19.25 -17.92 -17.54
N VAL A 250 18.05 -17.96 -18.12
CA VAL A 250 17.25 -19.18 -18.31
C VAL A 250 17.98 -20.24 -19.14
N VAL A 251 18.61 -19.87 -20.24
CA VAL A 251 19.22 -20.81 -21.18
C VAL A 251 20.41 -21.53 -20.52
N PRO A 252 21.38 -20.86 -19.87
CA PRO A 252 22.44 -21.58 -19.16
C PRO A 252 21.91 -22.48 -18.02
N VAL A 253 20.91 -22.01 -17.27
CA VAL A 253 20.31 -22.76 -16.16
C VAL A 253 19.55 -23.98 -16.64
N HIS A 254 18.62 -23.83 -17.57
CA HIS A 254 17.70 -24.89 -17.96
C HIS A 254 18.17 -25.71 -19.14
N LEU A 255 18.75 -25.08 -20.16
CA LEU A 255 19.23 -25.79 -21.35
C LEU A 255 20.58 -26.46 -21.11
N PHE A 256 21.61 -25.70 -20.73
CA PHE A 256 22.96 -26.26 -20.63
C PHE A 256 23.10 -27.21 -19.45
N SER A 257 22.57 -26.83 -18.28
CA SER A 257 22.59 -27.71 -17.11
C SER A 257 21.66 -28.91 -17.29
N GLY A 258 20.56 -28.76 -18.03
CA GLY A 258 19.63 -29.86 -18.34
C GLY A 258 20.26 -30.94 -19.23
N ILE A 259 20.93 -30.50 -20.31
CA ILE A 259 21.74 -31.36 -21.18
C ILE A 259 22.82 -32.07 -20.37
N PHE A 260 23.57 -31.30 -19.57
CA PHE A 260 24.65 -31.84 -18.75
C PHE A 260 24.15 -32.89 -17.76
N GLY A 261 23.07 -32.60 -17.03
CA GLY A 261 22.48 -33.50 -16.03
C GLY A 261 22.11 -34.86 -16.60
N THR A 262 21.53 -34.86 -17.81
CA THR A 262 21.13 -36.08 -18.52
C THR A 262 22.35 -36.89 -19.00
N LEU A 263 23.40 -36.22 -19.47
CA LEU A 263 24.65 -36.86 -19.89
C LEU A 263 25.54 -37.29 -18.71
N ALA A 264 25.40 -36.65 -17.56
CA ALA A 264 26.15 -36.96 -16.34
C ALA A 264 25.71 -38.28 -15.71
N LEU A 265 24.45 -38.70 -15.94
CA LEU A 265 23.90 -39.95 -15.41
C LEU A 265 24.82 -41.15 -15.65
N PRO A 266 25.21 -41.46 -16.90
CA PRO A 266 26.05 -42.60 -17.17
C PRO A 266 27.50 -42.46 -16.73
N LEU A 267 27.97 -41.24 -16.53
CA LEU A 267 29.36 -40.97 -16.17
C LEU A 267 29.63 -41.10 -14.67
N LEU A 268 28.59 -40.92 -13.84
CA LEU A 268 28.73 -40.76 -12.38
C LEU A 268 27.94 -41.79 -11.56
N SER A 269 27.18 -42.67 -12.21
CA SER A 269 26.47 -43.79 -11.56
C SER A 269 26.85 -45.13 -12.21
N SER A 270 26.61 -46.24 -11.52
CA SER A 270 26.90 -47.59 -12.03
C SER A 270 25.71 -48.17 -12.79
N SER A 271 25.99 -49.02 -13.79
CA SER A 271 24.96 -49.66 -14.62
C SER A 271 23.97 -50.54 -13.83
N GLU A 272 24.36 -50.99 -12.64
CA GLU A 272 23.51 -51.76 -11.73
C GLU A 272 22.34 -50.93 -11.17
N ASN A 273 22.47 -49.61 -11.12
CA ASN A 273 21.47 -48.74 -10.47
C ASN A 273 20.33 -48.31 -11.40
N TRP A 274 20.43 -48.51 -12.72
CA TRP A 274 19.53 -47.86 -13.68
C TRP A 274 18.43 -48.75 -14.24
N GLY A 275 18.54 -50.07 -14.08
CA GLY A 275 17.50 -51.01 -14.52
C GLY A 275 17.29 -51.14 -16.03
N THR A 276 18.17 -50.58 -16.89
CA THR A 276 18.03 -50.63 -18.36
C THR A 276 18.70 -51.85 -19.00
N GLY A 277 19.56 -52.56 -18.27
CA GLY A 277 20.37 -53.66 -18.82
C GLY A 277 21.48 -53.22 -19.78
N LEU A 278 21.70 -51.91 -19.94
CA LEU A 278 22.76 -51.35 -20.78
C LEU A 278 24.06 -51.16 -19.99
N ASN A 279 25.20 -51.28 -20.68
CA ASN A 279 26.47 -50.85 -20.08
C ASN A 279 26.60 -49.31 -20.11
N THR A 280 27.58 -48.78 -19.36
CA THR A 280 27.83 -47.33 -19.25
C THR A 280 27.93 -46.61 -20.60
N TRP A 281 28.63 -47.20 -21.59
CA TRP A 281 28.82 -46.57 -22.89
C TRP A 281 27.53 -46.59 -23.74
N GLN A 282 26.80 -47.70 -23.72
CA GLN A 282 25.50 -47.82 -24.38
C GLN A 282 24.49 -46.85 -23.78
N GLN A 283 24.43 -46.73 -22.45
CA GLN A 283 23.57 -45.76 -21.79
C GLN A 283 23.96 -44.32 -22.18
N PHE A 284 25.25 -43.99 -22.22
CA PHE A 284 25.72 -42.69 -22.69
C PHE A 284 25.26 -42.38 -24.11
N GLN A 285 25.34 -43.35 -25.03
CA GLN A 285 24.84 -43.18 -26.39
C GLN A 285 23.33 -42.94 -26.43
N VAL A 286 22.55 -43.66 -25.61
CA VAL A 286 21.09 -43.47 -25.52
C VAL A 286 20.74 -42.10 -24.94
N GLN A 287 21.42 -41.66 -23.89
CA GLN A 287 21.23 -40.32 -23.31
C GLN A 287 21.57 -39.22 -24.30
N LEU A 288 22.70 -39.35 -25.00
CA LEU A 288 23.11 -38.42 -26.05
C LEU A 288 22.10 -38.39 -27.21
N LEU A 289 21.63 -39.55 -27.66
CA LEU A 289 20.60 -39.65 -28.70
C LEU A 289 19.31 -38.94 -28.27
N GLY A 290 18.88 -39.14 -27.02
CA GLY A 290 17.69 -38.48 -26.48
C GLY A 290 17.84 -36.96 -26.43
N VAL A 291 18.94 -36.46 -25.85
CA VAL A 291 19.26 -35.03 -25.82
C VAL A 291 19.28 -34.41 -27.22
N CYS A 292 19.98 -35.04 -28.18
CA CYS A 292 20.08 -34.54 -29.54
C CYS A 292 18.74 -34.59 -30.28
N SER A 293 17.97 -35.66 -30.14
CA SER A 293 16.69 -35.84 -30.84
C SER A 293 15.63 -34.86 -30.32
N ILE A 294 15.53 -34.73 -28.99
CA ILE A 294 14.63 -33.76 -28.34
C ILE A 294 15.07 -32.35 -28.71
N GLY A 295 16.36 -32.02 -28.60
CA GLY A 295 16.85 -30.68 -28.93
C GLY A 295 16.61 -30.29 -30.39
N LEU A 296 16.89 -31.19 -31.34
CA LEU A 296 16.66 -30.95 -32.76
C LEU A 296 15.17 -30.71 -33.05
N TYR A 297 14.28 -31.55 -32.50
CA TYR A 297 12.84 -31.38 -32.66
C TYR A 297 12.36 -30.06 -32.06
N VAL A 298 12.64 -29.83 -30.78
CA VAL A 298 12.13 -28.66 -30.04
C VAL A 298 12.63 -27.38 -30.65
N PHE A 299 13.94 -27.25 -30.90
CA PHE A 299 14.48 -26.01 -31.46
C PHE A 299 13.92 -25.74 -32.86
N THR A 300 13.88 -26.75 -33.74
CA THR A 300 13.41 -26.57 -35.12
C THR A 300 11.93 -26.21 -35.18
N VAL A 301 11.09 -26.92 -34.41
CA VAL A 301 9.64 -26.68 -34.36
C VAL A 301 9.34 -25.33 -33.70
N SER A 302 9.91 -25.06 -32.53
CA SER A 302 9.71 -23.77 -31.83
C SER A 302 10.17 -22.59 -32.68
N PHE A 303 11.36 -22.67 -33.29
CA PHE A 303 11.85 -21.60 -34.15
C PHE A 303 10.95 -21.37 -35.36
N THR A 304 10.48 -22.44 -36.00
CA THR A 304 9.57 -22.32 -37.16
C THR A 304 8.22 -21.73 -36.76
N LEU A 305 7.59 -22.26 -35.71
CA LEU A 305 6.28 -21.80 -35.23
C LEU A 305 6.33 -20.36 -34.72
N PHE A 306 7.32 -20.02 -33.89
CA PHE A 306 7.47 -18.67 -33.35
C PHE A 306 7.82 -17.67 -34.44
N LYS A 307 8.58 -18.06 -35.47
CA LYS A 307 8.88 -17.17 -36.60
C LYS A 307 7.66 -16.91 -37.48
N ILE A 308 6.85 -17.94 -37.73
CA ILE A 308 5.56 -17.79 -38.43
C ILE A 308 4.63 -16.90 -37.61
N LEU A 309 4.53 -17.14 -36.30
CA LEU A 309 3.73 -16.32 -35.41
C LEU A 309 4.19 -14.86 -35.43
N ASN A 310 5.50 -14.61 -35.29
CA ASN A 310 6.08 -13.27 -35.31
C ASN A 310 5.84 -12.52 -36.63
N TYR A 311 5.65 -13.25 -37.73
CA TYR A 311 5.29 -12.65 -39.02
C TYR A 311 3.86 -12.11 -39.03
N PHE A 312 2.91 -12.82 -38.41
CA PHE A 312 1.50 -12.40 -38.34
C PHE A 312 1.19 -11.49 -37.15
N TYR A 313 1.88 -11.69 -36.02
CA TYR A 313 1.70 -10.96 -34.79
C TYR A 313 3.05 -10.71 -34.12
N PRO A 314 3.49 -9.45 -33.94
CA PRO A 314 4.80 -9.16 -33.40
C PRO A 314 4.93 -9.68 -31.95
N LEU A 315 5.90 -10.56 -31.74
CA LEU A 315 6.18 -11.11 -30.41
C LEU A 315 6.84 -10.08 -29.49
N ARG A 316 7.56 -9.11 -30.06
CA ARG A 316 8.19 -8.01 -29.34
C ARG A 316 7.23 -6.81 -29.19
N VAL A 317 7.24 -6.18 -28.03
CA VAL A 317 6.53 -4.90 -27.82
C VAL A 317 7.21 -3.73 -28.54
N SER A 318 6.56 -2.56 -28.58
CA SER A 318 7.17 -1.35 -29.15
C SER A 318 8.37 -0.88 -28.32
N GLU A 319 9.27 -0.13 -28.96
CA GLU A 319 10.46 0.43 -28.32
C GLU A 319 10.11 1.29 -27.09
N GLU A 320 9.07 2.10 -27.21
CA GLU A 320 8.54 2.91 -26.11
C GLU A 320 7.99 2.05 -24.97
N ALA A 321 7.26 0.97 -25.29
CA ALA A 321 6.68 0.07 -24.29
C ALA A 321 7.76 -0.74 -23.53
N GLU A 322 8.83 -1.14 -24.21
CA GLU A 322 9.99 -1.81 -23.61
C GLU A 322 10.76 -0.86 -22.68
N MET A 323 10.99 0.38 -23.11
CA MET A 323 11.65 1.42 -22.29
C MET A 323 10.82 1.85 -21.07
N LYS A 324 9.48 1.87 -21.21
CA LYS A 324 8.55 2.19 -20.12
C LYS A 324 8.41 1.04 -19.11
N GLY A 325 8.69 -0.20 -19.53
CA GLY A 325 8.46 -1.43 -18.77
C GLY A 325 7.05 -2.00 -18.97
N LEU A 326 6.97 -3.33 -19.12
CA LEU A 326 5.73 -4.05 -19.49
C LEU A 326 4.59 -3.89 -18.48
N ASN A 327 4.90 -3.86 -17.19
CA ASN A 327 3.87 -3.62 -16.17
C ASN A 327 3.19 -2.25 -16.34
N ILE A 328 3.90 -1.27 -16.91
CA ILE A 328 3.38 0.08 -17.12
C ILE A 328 2.70 0.18 -18.49
N SER A 329 3.27 -0.43 -19.53
CA SER A 329 2.77 -0.33 -20.90
C SER A 329 1.59 -1.27 -21.19
N GLU A 330 1.53 -2.44 -20.55
CA GLU A 330 0.44 -3.42 -20.74
C GLU A 330 -0.56 -3.45 -19.58
N HIS A 331 -0.12 -3.11 -18.35
CA HIS A 331 -0.96 -3.21 -17.15
C HIS A 331 -1.23 -1.88 -16.44
N MET A 332 -0.80 -0.76 -17.03
CA MET A 332 -0.97 0.61 -16.49
C MET A 332 -0.48 0.78 -15.03
N ALA A 333 0.47 -0.03 -14.58
CA ALA A 333 1.06 0.11 -13.26
C ALA A 333 2.01 1.33 -13.25
N SER A 334 1.70 2.39 -12.49
CA SER A 334 2.61 3.53 -12.32
C SER A 334 3.59 3.28 -11.18
N SER A 335 4.88 3.52 -11.39
CA SER A 335 5.88 3.58 -10.31
C SER A 335 6.23 5.03 -9.97
N GLU A 336 6.58 5.25 -8.71
CA GLU A 336 6.98 6.56 -8.16
C GLU A 336 8.18 7.17 -8.90
N ILE A 337 9.13 6.33 -9.30
CA ILE A 337 10.31 6.70 -10.10
C ILE A 337 9.87 7.19 -11.49
N TYR A 338 8.87 6.54 -12.11
CA TYR A 338 8.38 6.93 -13.42
C TYR A 338 7.70 8.31 -13.38
N ASN A 339 6.88 8.56 -12.35
CA ASN A 339 6.24 9.86 -12.16
C ASN A 339 7.27 10.99 -12.01
N LEU A 340 8.34 10.74 -11.26
CA LEU A 340 9.47 11.65 -11.10
C LEU A 340 10.21 11.90 -12.43
N LEU A 341 10.61 10.84 -13.14
CA LEU A 341 11.31 10.96 -14.42
C LEU A 341 10.45 11.69 -15.48
N GLY A 342 9.16 11.38 -15.55
CA GLY A 342 8.22 12.04 -16.45
C GLY A 342 8.00 13.52 -16.13
N ALA A 343 8.12 13.92 -14.86
CA ALA A 343 8.11 15.33 -14.48
C ALA A 343 9.43 16.02 -14.86
N MET A 344 10.58 15.39 -14.63
CA MET A 344 11.90 15.91 -15.02
C MET A 344 12.02 16.12 -16.54
N GLN A 345 11.56 15.16 -17.34
CA GLN A 345 11.62 15.24 -18.80
C GLN A 345 10.70 16.33 -19.36
N ARG A 346 9.52 16.55 -18.74
CA ARG A 346 8.64 17.68 -19.09
C ARG A 346 9.32 19.02 -18.84
N GLN A 347 10.03 19.17 -17.71
CA GLN A 347 10.77 20.40 -17.40
C GLN A 347 11.93 20.64 -18.36
N GLU A 348 12.66 19.59 -18.73
CA GLU A 348 13.72 19.67 -19.75
C GLU A 348 13.18 20.15 -21.11
N GLN A 349 12.10 19.53 -21.61
CA GLN A 349 11.53 19.85 -22.92
C GLN A 349 10.94 21.27 -22.97
N GLN A 350 10.33 21.72 -21.87
CA GLN A 350 9.69 23.03 -21.78
C GLN A 350 10.67 24.15 -21.42
N GLY A 351 11.83 23.83 -20.85
CA GLY A 351 12.78 24.80 -20.32
C GLY A 351 12.26 25.59 -19.12
N ASP A 352 11.18 25.14 -18.48
CA ASP A 352 10.58 25.77 -17.31
C ASP A 352 10.92 25.01 -16.03
N PHE A 353 11.86 25.57 -15.28
CA PHE A 353 12.37 25.00 -14.03
C PHE A 353 11.75 25.62 -12.78
N LYS A 354 10.67 26.42 -12.92
CA LYS A 354 10.07 27.16 -11.79
C LYS A 354 9.29 26.28 -10.83
N GLN A 355 8.75 25.16 -11.31
CA GLN A 355 7.93 24.26 -10.49
C GLN A 355 8.78 23.13 -9.90
N ALA A 356 8.58 22.85 -8.61
CA ALA A 356 9.17 21.70 -7.96
C ALA A 356 8.45 20.41 -8.40
N VAL A 357 9.19 19.31 -8.48
CA VAL A 357 8.63 17.97 -8.69
C VAL A 357 8.09 17.44 -7.36
N VAL A 358 7.03 16.63 -7.40
CA VAL A 358 6.39 16.04 -6.20
C VAL A 358 7.39 15.14 -5.46
N VAL A 359 7.44 15.27 -4.13
CA VAL A 359 8.31 14.47 -3.25
C VAL A 359 7.45 13.49 -2.47
N GLU A 360 7.59 12.21 -2.77
CA GLU A 360 6.87 11.16 -2.05
C GLU A 360 7.60 10.77 -0.74
N PRO A 361 6.93 10.73 0.41
CA PRO A 361 7.58 10.44 1.69
C PRO A 361 8.07 8.98 1.78
N PHE A 362 9.27 8.78 2.32
CA PHE A 362 9.85 7.45 2.62
C PHE A 362 10.24 6.58 1.42
N THR A 363 10.34 7.16 0.23
CA THR A 363 10.68 6.41 -0.99
C THR A 363 11.99 6.88 -1.61
N GLU A 364 12.69 6.00 -2.34
CA GLU A 364 13.95 6.36 -3.03
C GLU A 364 13.71 7.43 -4.10
N ALA A 365 12.58 7.33 -4.83
CA ALA A 365 12.12 8.36 -5.76
C ALA A 365 11.91 9.70 -5.05
N GLY A 366 11.26 9.71 -3.89
CA GLY A 366 11.09 10.90 -3.06
C GLY A 366 12.42 11.52 -2.62
N GLN A 367 13.41 10.70 -2.26
CA GLN A 367 14.75 11.19 -1.93
C GLN A 367 15.41 11.86 -3.15
N ILE A 368 15.30 11.26 -4.34
CA ILE A 368 15.82 11.83 -5.59
C ILE A 368 15.09 13.13 -5.94
N ALA A 369 13.76 13.14 -5.88
CA ALA A 369 12.93 14.32 -6.12
C ALA A 369 13.30 15.48 -5.19
N LYS A 370 13.58 15.17 -3.91
CA LYS A 370 14.04 16.17 -2.93
C LYS A 370 15.40 16.76 -3.29
N GLN A 371 16.34 15.96 -3.78
CA GLN A 371 17.64 16.48 -4.24
C GLN A 371 17.51 17.26 -5.55
N TYR A 372 16.69 16.79 -6.49
CA TYR A 372 16.42 17.48 -7.75
C TYR A 372 15.79 18.86 -7.51
N ASN A 373 14.82 18.96 -6.60
CA ASN A 373 14.22 20.24 -6.21
C ASN A 373 15.23 21.21 -5.58
N ARG A 374 16.24 20.71 -4.86
CA ARG A 374 17.33 21.56 -4.35
C ARG A 374 18.19 22.10 -5.50
N VAL A 375 18.46 21.29 -6.53
CA VAL A 375 19.17 21.74 -7.74
C VAL A 375 18.34 22.79 -8.47
N LEU A 376 17.03 22.55 -8.68
CA LEU A 376 16.13 23.52 -9.31
C LEU A 376 16.11 24.85 -8.56
N ALA A 377 16.03 24.82 -7.23
CA ALA A 377 16.08 26.03 -6.41
C ALA A 377 17.38 26.81 -6.60
N ARG A 378 18.53 26.12 -6.69
CA ARG A 378 19.83 26.77 -6.94
C ARG A 378 19.91 27.37 -8.34
N VAL A 379 19.47 26.63 -9.36
CA VAL A 379 19.45 27.10 -10.75
C VAL A 379 18.57 28.34 -10.91
N ASN A 380 17.37 28.33 -10.35
CA ASN A 380 16.47 29.50 -10.36
C ASN A 380 17.09 30.71 -9.65
N THR A 381 17.85 30.49 -8.57
CA THR A 381 18.53 31.58 -7.86
C THR A 381 19.63 32.22 -8.71
N GLU A 382 20.43 31.42 -9.43
CA GLU A 382 21.50 31.92 -10.31
C GLU A 382 20.96 32.62 -11.56
N ILE A 383 19.87 32.12 -12.14
CA ILE A 383 19.17 32.77 -13.28
C ILE A 383 18.69 34.16 -12.86
N ASN A 384 18.02 34.26 -11.71
CA ASN A 384 17.52 35.53 -11.18
C ASN A 384 18.65 36.52 -10.88
N ALA A 385 19.78 36.06 -10.33
CA ALA A 385 20.94 36.91 -10.04
C ALA A 385 21.62 37.45 -11.32
N ARG A 386 21.75 36.62 -12.36
CA ARG A 386 22.34 37.02 -13.65
C ARG A 386 21.49 38.06 -14.38
N ASP A 387 20.16 37.88 -14.37
CA ASP A 387 19.22 38.80 -15.01
C ASP A 387 19.19 40.17 -14.32
N GLN A 388 19.48 40.19 -13.01
CA GLN A 388 19.58 41.43 -12.23
C GLN A 388 20.85 42.23 -12.59
N VAL A 389 22.01 41.57 -12.71
CA VAL A 389 23.29 42.22 -13.10
C VAL A 389 23.27 42.76 -14.53
N LEU A 390 22.62 42.05 -15.48
CA LEU A 390 22.48 42.51 -16.87
C LEU A 390 21.55 43.72 -17.01
N ASN A 391 20.54 43.84 -16.14
CA ASN A 391 19.64 45.00 -16.11
C ASN A 391 20.31 46.22 -15.47
N ASP A 392 21.13 46.04 -14.44
CA ASP A 392 21.81 47.14 -13.75
C ASP A 392 22.86 47.83 -14.63
N PHE A 393 23.55 47.08 -15.50
CA PHE A 393 24.55 47.62 -16.43
C PHE A 393 23.93 48.45 -17.57
N LYS A 394 22.74 48.07 -18.08
CA LYS A 394 22.03 48.81 -19.15
C LYS A 394 21.37 50.12 -18.67
N ASN A 395 21.02 50.20 -17.39
CA ASN A 395 20.21 51.30 -16.83
C ASN A 395 20.98 52.58 -16.50
N SER A 396 22.32 52.58 -16.50
CA SER A 396 23.11 53.77 -16.17
C SER A 396 23.29 54.74 -17.36
N GLU A 397 23.38 54.22 -18.58
CA GLU A 397 23.70 55.01 -19.80
C GLU A 397 22.46 55.68 -20.45
N SER A 398 21.29 55.03 -20.44
CA SER A 398 20.05 55.59 -21.04
C SER A 398 19.33 56.62 -20.16
N ARG A 399 19.86 56.90 -18.96
CA ARG A 399 19.12 57.36 -17.79
C ARG A 399 18.48 58.76 -17.94
N LYS A 400 19.11 59.72 -18.63
CA LYS A 400 18.56 61.09 -18.72
C LYS A 400 17.33 61.23 -19.63
N GLY A 401 17.27 60.51 -20.75
CA GLY A 401 16.09 60.45 -21.63
C GLY A 401 15.10 59.35 -21.23
N ALA A 402 15.59 58.28 -20.60
CA ALA A 402 14.76 57.22 -20.06
C ALA A 402 13.99 57.64 -18.80
N ILE A 403 14.45 58.60 -17.97
CA ILE A 403 13.70 59.00 -16.77
C ILE A 403 12.27 59.47 -17.09
N LEU A 404 12.05 60.21 -18.19
CA LEU A 404 10.71 60.64 -18.63
C LEU A 404 9.92 59.53 -19.36
N ASN A 405 10.61 58.69 -20.15
CA ASN A 405 10.00 57.61 -20.94
C ASN A 405 9.86 56.26 -20.19
N ALA A 406 10.47 56.11 -19.02
CA ALA A 406 10.41 54.93 -18.15
C ALA A 406 9.42 55.12 -16.97
N SER A 407 8.79 56.28 -16.84
CA SER A 407 7.68 56.45 -15.91
C SER A 407 6.53 55.52 -16.31
N LEU A 408 6.09 54.67 -15.38
CA LEU A 408 4.92 53.79 -15.56
C LEU A 408 3.61 54.56 -15.51
N ASP A 409 3.60 55.71 -14.83
CA ASP A 409 2.47 56.63 -14.81
C ASP A 409 2.50 57.48 -16.08
N CYS A 410 1.32 57.75 -16.64
CA CYS A 410 1.17 58.63 -17.80
C CYS A 410 1.51 60.05 -17.36
N ILE A 411 2.53 60.63 -17.97
CA ILE A 411 2.96 62.00 -17.69
C ILE A 411 2.66 62.82 -18.93
N LEU A 412 1.83 63.84 -18.76
CA LEU A 412 1.57 64.84 -19.79
C LEU A 412 1.53 66.22 -19.16
N THR A 413 1.99 67.21 -19.91
CA THR A 413 2.02 68.62 -19.46
C THR A 413 1.07 69.42 -20.34
N ILE A 414 0.18 70.20 -19.73
CA ILE A 414 -0.71 71.14 -20.43
C ILE A 414 -0.42 72.58 -20.05
N ASN A 415 -0.75 73.52 -20.94
CA ASN A 415 -0.76 74.95 -20.61
C ASN A 415 -2.11 75.39 -20.01
N THR A 416 -2.22 76.67 -19.67
CA THR A 416 -3.44 77.27 -19.10
C THR A 416 -4.65 77.27 -20.05
N GLN A 417 -4.46 76.97 -21.34
CA GLN A 417 -5.53 76.79 -22.34
C GLN A 417 -5.89 75.31 -22.57
N GLY A 418 -5.30 74.38 -21.83
CA GLY A 418 -5.56 72.94 -21.96
C GLY A 418 -4.81 72.26 -23.11
N GLN A 419 -3.86 72.96 -23.76
CA GLN A 419 -3.07 72.42 -24.86
C GLN A 419 -1.92 71.55 -24.34
N ILE A 420 -1.80 70.34 -24.88
CA ILE A 420 -0.74 69.38 -24.51
C ILE A 420 0.61 69.84 -25.07
N LYS A 421 1.60 69.97 -24.20
CA LYS A 421 2.99 70.37 -24.50
C LYS A 421 3.96 69.21 -24.40
N GLU A 422 3.73 68.31 -23.46
CA GLU A 422 4.53 67.09 -23.29
C GLU A 422 3.60 65.91 -23.13
N PHE A 423 4.00 64.76 -23.68
CA PHE A 423 3.22 63.53 -23.67
C PHE A 423 4.18 62.35 -23.73
N ASN A 424 4.34 61.64 -22.61
CA ASN A 424 5.33 60.57 -22.52
C ASN A 424 4.83 59.26 -23.17
N LEU A 425 5.75 58.31 -23.38
CA LEU A 425 5.43 57.02 -24.01
C LEU A 425 4.35 56.22 -23.26
N ALA A 426 4.25 56.35 -21.93
CA ALA A 426 3.21 55.72 -21.14
C ALA A 426 1.82 56.31 -21.46
N ALA A 427 1.72 57.63 -21.63
CA ALA A 427 0.51 58.30 -22.08
C ALA A 427 0.11 57.89 -23.52
N GLU A 428 1.09 57.71 -24.42
CA GLU A 428 0.82 57.19 -25.78
C GLU A 428 0.16 55.82 -25.77
N LYS A 429 0.69 54.89 -24.97
CA LYS A 429 0.14 53.54 -24.83
C LYS A 429 -1.21 53.53 -24.13
N CYS A 430 -1.39 54.37 -23.12
CA CYS A 430 -2.63 54.44 -22.35
C CYS A 430 -3.77 55.05 -23.18
N PHE A 431 -3.55 56.19 -23.83
CA PHE A 431 -4.63 56.87 -24.57
C PHE A 431 -4.76 56.43 -26.03
N GLY A 432 -3.76 55.72 -26.57
CA GLY A 432 -3.77 55.17 -27.92
C GLY A 432 -3.46 56.19 -29.03
N LEU A 433 -2.86 57.33 -28.67
CA LEU A 433 -2.45 58.39 -29.60
C LEU A 433 -0.98 58.73 -29.41
N SER A 434 -0.25 58.95 -30.50
CA SER A 434 1.16 59.33 -30.42
C SER A 434 1.34 60.82 -30.06
N ALA A 435 2.41 61.13 -29.33
CA ALA A 435 2.79 62.47 -28.88
C ALA A 435 2.81 63.52 -30.02
N PRO A 436 3.32 63.21 -31.24
CA PRO A 436 3.27 64.16 -32.35
C PRO A 436 1.84 64.51 -32.82
N ARG A 437 0.86 63.61 -32.61
CA ARG A 437 -0.53 63.82 -33.01
C ARG A 437 -1.34 64.62 -32.00
N VAL A 438 -0.94 64.60 -30.73
CA VAL A 438 -1.64 65.27 -29.63
C VAL A 438 -0.97 66.59 -29.23
N PHE A 439 0.23 66.86 -29.73
CA PHE A 439 0.94 68.11 -29.47
C PHE A 439 0.10 69.32 -29.89
N ASN A 440 -0.09 70.25 -28.97
CA ASN A 440 -0.98 71.42 -29.05
C ASN A 440 -2.50 71.15 -29.18
N CYS A 441 -2.96 69.91 -29.13
CA CYS A 441 -4.39 69.60 -29.04
C CYS A 441 -4.92 69.82 -27.61
N ASN A 442 -6.24 70.02 -27.46
CA ASN A 442 -6.86 70.21 -26.16
C ASN A 442 -7.09 68.87 -25.44
N PHE A 443 -6.58 68.74 -24.21
CA PHE A 443 -6.70 67.51 -23.40
C PHE A 443 -8.15 67.15 -23.06
N ILE A 444 -8.97 68.15 -22.73
CA ILE A 444 -10.36 67.95 -22.29
C ILE A 444 -11.20 67.40 -23.45
N GLU A 445 -11.05 67.98 -24.63
CA GLU A 445 -11.78 67.55 -25.83
C GLU A 445 -11.46 66.12 -26.25
N LEU A 446 -10.22 65.68 -26.04
CA LEU A 446 -9.75 64.37 -26.50
C LEU A 446 -9.95 63.25 -25.47
N PHE A 447 -9.62 63.48 -24.20
CA PHE A 447 -9.42 62.40 -23.22
C PHE A 447 -10.37 62.43 -22.02
N VAL A 448 -11.21 63.46 -21.92
CA VAL A 448 -12.26 63.54 -20.89
C VAL A 448 -13.60 63.15 -21.53
N PRO A 449 -14.43 62.30 -20.89
CA PRO A 449 -15.77 61.98 -21.38
C PRO A 449 -16.66 63.23 -21.47
N PRO A 450 -17.60 63.33 -22.44
CA PRO A 450 -18.46 64.50 -22.60
C PRO A 450 -19.24 64.90 -21.33
N THR A 451 -19.58 63.91 -20.49
CA THR A 451 -20.26 64.10 -19.20
C THR A 451 -19.42 64.87 -18.17
N ALA A 452 -18.09 64.86 -18.30
CA ALA A 452 -17.14 65.48 -17.37
C ALA A 452 -16.41 66.71 -17.96
N HIS A 453 -16.71 67.12 -19.20
CA HIS A 453 -16.07 68.29 -19.86
C HIS A 453 -16.25 69.58 -19.07
N LYS A 454 -17.48 69.83 -18.58
CA LYS A 454 -17.82 71.06 -17.86
C LYS A 454 -16.99 71.20 -16.58
N GLU A 455 -16.89 70.11 -15.82
CA GLU A 455 -16.15 70.03 -14.56
C GLU A 455 -14.64 70.26 -14.75
N PHE A 456 -14.04 69.59 -15.75
CA PHE A 456 -12.63 69.77 -16.10
C PHE A 456 -12.32 71.20 -16.56
N THR A 457 -13.21 71.81 -17.35
CA THR A 457 -13.02 73.16 -17.87
C THR A 457 -13.10 74.21 -16.77
N GLU A 458 -14.06 74.08 -15.84
CA GLU A 458 -14.19 74.95 -14.67
C GLU A 458 -12.96 74.84 -13.75
N SER A 459 -12.46 73.63 -13.55
CA SER A 459 -11.26 73.37 -12.73
C SER A 459 -9.99 73.97 -13.36
N LEU A 460 -9.79 73.82 -14.67
CA LEU A 460 -8.66 74.41 -15.40
C LEU A 460 -8.69 75.95 -15.38
N ASN A 461 -9.87 76.55 -15.59
CA ASN A 461 -10.05 78.01 -15.53
C ASN A 461 -9.76 78.57 -14.14
N GLY A 462 -10.10 77.81 -13.09
CA GLY A 462 -9.73 78.09 -11.70
C GLY A 462 -8.28 77.76 -11.36
N LEU A 463 -7.43 77.45 -12.34
CA LEU A 463 -6.03 77.00 -12.18
C LEU A 463 -5.89 75.85 -11.19
N PHE A 464 -6.88 74.93 -11.14
CA PHE A 464 -6.95 73.80 -10.22
C PHE A 464 -6.82 74.20 -8.73
N SER A 465 -7.37 75.37 -8.38
CA SER A 465 -7.35 75.89 -7.00
C SER A 465 -7.98 74.93 -5.99
N VAL A 466 -7.69 75.13 -4.70
CA VAL A 466 -8.15 74.26 -3.60
C VAL A 466 -9.69 74.10 -3.53
N ASN A 467 -10.45 75.02 -4.11
CA ASN A 467 -11.93 75.00 -4.15
C ASN A 467 -12.52 74.39 -5.43
N SER A 468 -11.69 73.87 -6.34
CA SER A 468 -12.15 73.17 -7.54
C SER A 468 -12.41 71.69 -7.24
N SER A 469 -13.30 71.06 -8.01
CA SER A 469 -13.60 69.62 -7.83
C SER A 469 -12.41 68.72 -8.19
N ILE A 470 -11.47 69.23 -9.01
CA ILE A 470 -10.20 68.59 -9.33
C ILE A 470 -9.06 69.50 -8.82
N ALA A 471 -8.50 69.17 -7.66
CA ALA A 471 -7.56 70.06 -6.96
C ALA A 471 -6.09 69.73 -7.24
N LEU A 472 -5.24 70.78 -7.23
CA LEU A 472 -3.77 70.68 -7.24
C LEU A 472 -3.25 69.87 -6.04
N ASN A 473 -2.19 69.09 -6.27
CA ASN A 473 -1.48 68.29 -5.27
C ASN A 473 -2.37 67.30 -4.49
N GLN A 474 -3.51 66.89 -5.06
CA GLN A 474 -4.38 65.83 -4.53
C GLN A 474 -4.54 64.70 -5.54
N HIS A 475 -4.91 63.52 -5.05
CA HIS A 475 -5.24 62.38 -5.89
C HIS A 475 -6.74 62.43 -6.22
N ASN A 476 -7.06 62.75 -7.48
CA ASN A 476 -8.42 62.88 -7.96
C ASN A 476 -8.81 61.57 -8.67
N LYS A 477 -9.86 60.90 -8.19
CA LYS A 477 -10.43 59.73 -8.88
C LYS A 477 -11.39 60.20 -9.95
N ILE A 478 -11.07 59.91 -11.20
CA ILE A 478 -11.81 60.40 -12.36
C ILE A 478 -12.03 59.28 -13.37
N THR A 479 -12.94 59.51 -14.30
CA THR A 479 -13.11 58.66 -15.47
C THR A 479 -12.51 59.38 -16.67
N LEU A 480 -11.62 58.70 -17.39
CA LEU A 480 -11.02 59.18 -18.62
C LEU A 480 -11.40 58.25 -19.77
N GLN A 481 -11.27 58.73 -21.00
CA GLN A 481 -11.55 57.95 -22.20
C GLN A 481 -10.28 57.78 -23.05
N ARG A 482 -10.15 56.60 -23.65
CA ARG A 482 -9.13 56.31 -24.68
C ARG A 482 -9.65 56.70 -26.06
N ILE A 483 -8.77 56.64 -27.07
CA ILE A 483 -9.20 56.74 -28.46
C ILE A 483 -10.32 55.71 -28.78
N HIS A 484 -11.37 56.17 -29.46
CA HIS A 484 -12.64 55.46 -29.73
C HIS A 484 -13.69 55.46 -28.60
N GLY A 485 -13.50 56.23 -27.52
CA GLY A 485 -14.54 56.47 -26.50
C GLY A 485 -14.68 55.38 -25.44
N ILE A 486 -13.68 54.50 -25.29
CA ILE A 486 -13.65 53.49 -24.22
C ILE A 486 -13.25 54.18 -22.91
N GLU A 487 -14.17 54.20 -21.96
CA GLU A 487 -13.96 54.78 -20.63
C GLU A 487 -13.15 53.83 -19.72
N PHE A 488 -12.31 54.40 -18.86
CA PHE A 488 -11.57 53.66 -17.83
C PHE A 488 -11.40 54.50 -16.55
N PRO A 489 -11.37 53.87 -15.37
CA PRO A 489 -11.12 54.55 -14.11
C PRO A 489 -9.65 54.94 -13.98
N ALA A 490 -9.39 56.20 -13.64
CA ALA A 490 -8.04 56.74 -13.51
C ALA A 490 -7.87 57.54 -12.21
N GLU A 491 -6.66 57.51 -11.67
CA GLU A 491 -6.22 58.41 -10.60
C GLU A 491 -5.35 59.52 -11.21
N LEU A 492 -5.78 60.78 -11.04
CA LEU A 492 -5.12 61.97 -11.57
C LEU A 492 -4.52 62.80 -10.44
N SER A 493 -3.21 63.00 -10.48
CA SER A 493 -2.49 63.97 -9.65
C SER A 493 -1.96 65.11 -10.53
N ILE A 494 -2.15 66.35 -10.09
CA ILE A 494 -1.78 67.55 -10.84
C ILE A 494 -0.71 68.30 -10.06
N THR A 495 0.41 68.59 -10.72
CA THR A 495 1.48 69.44 -10.19
C THR A 495 1.70 70.65 -11.09
N GLN A 496 2.19 71.74 -10.53
CA GLN A 496 2.50 72.97 -11.28
C GLN A 496 4.02 73.16 -11.31
N ALA A 497 4.57 73.46 -12.49
CA ALA A 497 5.98 73.81 -12.66
C ALA A 497 6.12 75.28 -13.08
N ASP A 498 7.01 76.01 -12.39
CA ASP A 498 7.42 77.37 -12.77
C ASP A 498 8.78 77.31 -13.47
N LEU A 499 8.82 77.56 -14.79
CA LEU A 499 10.07 77.68 -15.53
C LEU A 499 10.77 79.00 -15.18
N LEU A 500 11.91 78.89 -14.48
CA LEU A 500 12.79 80.00 -14.11
C LEU A 500 13.07 80.91 -15.31
N GLY A 501 12.44 82.09 -15.33
CA GLY A 501 12.71 83.19 -16.28
C GLY A 501 11.61 83.51 -17.30
N LYS A 502 10.51 82.75 -17.40
CA LYS A 502 9.34 83.11 -18.24
C LYS A 502 8.03 82.97 -17.46
N LYS A 503 7.14 83.97 -17.51
CA LYS A 503 5.78 83.95 -16.90
C LYS A 503 4.83 82.97 -17.64
N LEU A 504 5.19 81.71 -17.77
CA LEU A 504 4.33 80.66 -18.34
C LEU A 504 4.07 79.62 -17.25
N LYS A 505 2.79 79.43 -16.91
CA LYS A 505 2.35 78.40 -15.97
C LYS A 505 1.97 77.15 -16.76
N GLU A 506 2.58 76.03 -16.42
CA GLU A 506 2.26 74.73 -16.99
C GLU A 506 1.86 73.76 -15.87
N PHE A 507 0.93 72.87 -16.20
CA PHE A 507 0.42 71.85 -15.29
C PHE A 507 0.82 70.48 -15.80
N THR A 508 1.52 69.72 -14.97
CA THR A 508 1.91 68.35 -15.26
C THR A 508 0.94 67.40 -14.58
N PHE A 509 0.28 66.58 -15.39
CA PHE A 509 -0.64 65.55 -14.97
C PHE A 509 0.10 64.22 -14.86
N HIS A 510 -0.07 63.57 -13.71
CA HIS A 510 0.32 62.20 -13.45
C HIS A 510 -0.96 61.37 -13.41
N ILE A 511 -1.18 60.56 -14.45
CA ILE A 511 -2.39 59.75 -14.61
C ILE A 511 -2.03 58.28 -14.47
N ARG A 512 -2.65 57.59 -13.52
CA ARG A 512 -2.51 56.15 -13.32
C ARG A 512 -3.82 55.44 -13.67
N ASP A 513 -3.74 54.50 -14.60
CA ASP A 513 -4.83 53.56 -14.89
C ASP A 513 -4.91 52.51 -13.77
N ILE A 514 -6.02 52.52 -13.03
CA ILE A 514 -6.22 51.64 -11.87
C ILE A 514 -7.08 50.40 -12.21
N THR A 515 -7.33 50.11 -13.49
CA THR A 515 -8.17 48.97 -13.92
C THR A 515 -7.65 47.64 -13.35
N LYS A 516 -6.36 47.33 -13.54
CA LYS A 516 -5.74 46.10 -12.98
C LYS A 516 -5.72 46.09 -11.46
N GLN A 517 -5.61 47.24 -10.81
CA GLN A 517 -5.62 47.33 -9.35
C GLN A 517 -7.01 46.98 -8.81
N VAL A 518 -8.07 47.46 -9.46
CA VAL A 518 -9.46 47.10 -9.13
C VAL A 518 -9.71 45.60 -9.40
N GLU A 519 -9.23 45.06 -10.52
CA GLU A 519 -9.33 43.61 -10.82
C GLU A 519 -8.55 42.75 -9.80
N MET A 520 -7.35 43.17 -9.41
CA MET A 520 -6.52 42.46 -8.45
C MET A 520 -7.08 42.57 -7.03
N GLN A 521 -7.68 43.69 -6.65
CA GLN A 521 -8.45 43.82 -5.40
C GLN A 521 -9.63 42.85 -5.38
N ASN A 522 -10.37 42.71 -6.48
CA ASN A 522 -11.45 41.73 -6.58
C ASN A 522 -10.94 40.28 -6.48
N LYS A 523 -9.78 39.98 -7.08
CA LYS A 523 -9.15 38.64 -7.00
C LYS A 523 -8.59 38.34 -5.61
N MET A 524 -7.99 39.33 -4.94
CA MET A 524 -7.56 39.20 -3.53
C MET A 524 -8.75 39.01 -2.60
N HIS A 525 -9.87 39.72 -2.84
CA HIS A 525 -11.11 39.52 -2.11
C HIS A 525 -11.67 38.10 -2.29
N GLN A 526 -11.58 37.52 -3.49
CA GLN A 526 -11.96 36.13 -3.73
C GLN A 526 -11.05 35.14 -2.98
N LEU A 527 -9.73 35.33 -3.01
CA LEU A 527 -8.78 34.43 -2.32
C LEU A 527 -8.82 34.56 -0.79
N ALA A 528 -9.19 35.73 -0.27
CA ALA A 528 -9.31 35.96 1.16
C ALA A 528 -10.48 35.18 1.79
N PHE A 529 -11.56 34.96 1.04
CA PHE A 529 -12.81 34.46 1.60
C PHE A 529 -13.29 33.11 1.07
N TYR A 530 -12.84 32.67 -0.11
CA TYR A 530 -13.34 31.45 -0.75
C TYR A 530 -12.25 30.39 -0.94
N ASP A 531 -12.65 29.13 -0.89
CA ASP A 531 -11.82 27.97 -1.28
C ASP A 531 -11.72 27.89 -2.81
N PRO A 532 -10.51 27.79 -3.39
CA PRO A 532 -10.34 27.85 -4.83
C PRO A 532 -10.93 26.64 -5.58
N LEU A 533 -11.00 25.47 -4.95
CA LEU A 533 -11.50 24.22 -5.55
C LEU A 533 -13.03 24.18 -5.54
N THR A 534 -13.62 24.34 -4.36
CA THR A 534 -15.07 24.15 -4.13
C THR A 534 -15.90 25.42 -4.31
N LYS A 535 -15.26 26.60 -4.35
CA LYS A 535 -15.90 27.92 -4.36
C LYS A 535 -16.76 28.24 -3.14
N LEU A 536 -16.75 27.37 -2.13
CA LEU A 536 -17.35 27.63 -0.82
C LEU A 536 -16.53 28.63 -0.02
N PHE A 537 -17.06 29.11 1.10
CA PHE A 537 -16.27 29.90 2.02
C PHE A 537 -15.10 29.09 2.57
N ASN A 538 -13.97 29.77 2.82
CA ASN A 538 -12.82 29.16 3.46
C ASN A 538 -12.93 29.22 4.99
N ARG A 539 -12.08 28.45 5.66
CA ARG A 539 -11.96 28.39 7.11
C ARG A 539 -11.80 29.75 7.80
N HIS A 540 -11.08 30.69 7.19
CA HIS A 540 -10.82 31.99 7.80
C HIS A 540 -12.10 32.83 7.86
N TYR A 541 -12.79 32.97 6.73
CA TYR A 541 -14.07 33.67 6.66
C TYR A 541 -15.12 33.06 7.59
N PHE A 542 -15.21 31.73 7.62
CA PHE A 542 -16.20 31.04 8.44
C PHE A 542 -16.01 31.32 9.95
N LYS A 543 -14.78 31.32 10.46
CA LYS A 543 -14.50 31.63 11.88
C LYS A 543 -14.94 33.04 12.26
N ASP A 544 -14.63 34.01 11.41
CA ASP A 544 -14.98 35.41 11.64
C ASP A 544 -16.51 35.59 11.61
N LYS A 545 -17.16 35.00 10.60
CA LYS A 545 -18.61 35.06 10.44
C LYS A 545 -19.35 34.33 11.56
N LEU A 546 -18.91 33.14 11.97
CA LEU A 546 -19.47 32.41 13.11
C LEU A 546 -19.41 33.23 14.40
N SER A 547 -18.29 33.90 14.65
CA SER A 547 -18.12 34.75 15.84
C SER A 547 -19.10 35.93 15.83
N GLN A 548 -19.35 36.52 14.66
CA GLN A 548 -20.36 37.57 14.49
C GLN A 548 -21.79 37.04 14.71
N GLU A 549 -22.13 35.88 14.15
CA GLU A 549 -23.45 35.27 14.32
C GLU A 549 -23.72 34.87 15.76
N ILE A 550 -22.71 34.37 16.50
CA ILE A 550 -22.81 34.10 17.95
C ILE A 550 -23.10 35.40 18.72
N ALA A 551 -22.37 36.48 18.43
CA ALA A 551 -22.61 37.77 19.07
C ALA A 551 -23.99 38.36 18.72
N PHE A 552 -24.49 38.09 17.51
CA PHE A 552 -25.84 38.45 17.10
C PHE A 552 -26.90 37.63 17.83
N ALA A 553 -26.72 36.31 17.90
CA ALA A 553 -27.61 35.38 18.57
C ALA A 553 -27.72 35.64 20.08
N ASN A 554 -26.62 36.01 20.73
CA ASN A 554 -26.59 36.41 22.13
C ASN A 554 -27.43 37.67 22.39
N ARG A 555 -27.32 38.68 21.51
CA ARG A 555 -28.09 39.93 21.63
C ARG A 555 -29.60 39.74 21.38
N HIS A 556 -29.97 38.88 20.44
CA HIS A 556 -31.36 38.73 19.99
C HIS A 556 -32.06 37.48 20.53
N ARG A 557 -31.40 36.70 21.40
CA ARG A 557 -31.88 35.42 21.91
C ARG A 557 -32.26 34.42 20.81
N ASN A 558 -31.44 34.35 19.76
CA ASN A 558 -31.58 33.35 18.70
C ASN A 558 -30.71 32.12 18.99
N SER A 559 -31.03 31.02 18.33
CA SER A 559 -30.24 29.79 18.36
C SER A 559 -29.44 29.64 17.06
N LEU A 560 -28.30 28.98 17.17
CA LEU A 560 -27.40 28.67 16.06
C LEU A 560 -27.20 27.17 16.01
N LEU A 561 -27.29 26.60 14.82
CA LEU A 561 -26.95 25.20 14.60
C LEU A 561 -25.70 25.11 13.72
N LEU A 562 -24.75 24.28 14.14
CA LEU A 562 -23.54 23.98 13.43
C LEU A 562 -23.50 22.49 13.08
N MET A 563 -23.27 22.17 11.81
CA MET A 563 -22.94 20.82 11.36
C MET A 563 -21.47 20.76 10.94
N PHE A 564 -20.76 19.74 11.41
CA PHE A 564 -19.41 19.39 10.99
C PHE A 564 -19.48 18.08 10.22
N LEU A 565 -18.94 18.05 9.01
CA LEU A 565 -19.04 16.93 8.09
C LEU A 565 -17.63 16.49 7.69
N ASP A 566 -17.43 15.18 7.60
CA ASP A 566 -16.17 14.56 7.15
C ASP A 566 -16.50 13.41 6.20
N LEU A 567 -15.85 13.39 5.03
CA LEU A 567 -16.08 12.34 4.03
C LEU A 567 -15.41 11.04 4.48
N ASP A 568 -16.23 10.01 4.70
CA ASP A 568 -15.76 8.70 5.06
C ASP A 568 -14.98 8.08 3.90
N HIS A 569 -13.84 7.44 4.20
CA HIS A 569 -13.00 6.75 3.23
C HIS A 569 -12.46 7.64 2.08
N PHE A 570 -12.44 8.97 2.24
CA PHE A 570 -11.92 9.89 1.22
C PHE A 570 -10.47 9.59 0.83
N LYS A 571 -9.65 9.16 1.80
CA LYS A 571 -8.28 8.72 1.54
C LYS A 571 -8.24 7.49 0.63
N ASP A 572 -9.12 6.52 0.85
CA ASP A 572 -9.19 5.31 0.02
C ASP A 572 -9.59 5.66 -1.42
N VAL A 573 -10.46 6.67 -1.60
CA VAL A 573 -10.79 7.20 -2.94
C VAL A 573 -9.56 7.82 -3.60
N ASN A 574 -8.80 8.66 -2.90
CA ASN A 574 -7.56 9.25 -3.45
C ASN A 574 -6.50 8.18 -3.77
N ASP A 575 -6.33 7.20 -2.88
CA ASP A 575 -5.33 6.15 -3.00
C ASP A 575 -5.70 5.14 -4.12
N THR A 576 -7.00 4.93 -4.38
CA THR A 576 -7.50 3.97 -5.37
C THR A 576 -7.75 4.58 -6.75
N LEU A 577 -8.21 5.83 -6.81
CA LEU A 577 -8.69 6.48 -8.04
C LEU A 577 -7.95 7.78 -8.37
N GLY A 578 -6.99 8.18 -7.53
CA GLY A 578 -6.19 9.38 -7.73
C GLY A 578 -6.85 10.66 -7.21
N HIS A 579 -6.04 11.71 -7.10
CA HIS A 579 -6.45 12.99 -6.56
C HIS A 579 -7.49 13.73 -7.41
N ASP A 580 -7.53 13.51 -8.73
CA ASP A 580 -8.52 14.15 -9.61
C ASP A 580 -9.94 13.64 -9.32
N ALA A 581 -10.09 12.34 -9.01
CA ALA A 581 -11.34 11.75 -8.55
C ALA A 581 -11.75 12.31 -7.18
N GLY A 582 -10.78 12.47 -6.26
CA GLY A 582 -10.98 13.16 -4.99
C GLY A 582 -11.45 14.61 -5.15
N ASP A 583 -10.84 15.38 -6.05
CA ASP A 583 -11.21 16.76 -6.34
C ASP A 583 -12.60 16.86 -6.99
N LEU A 584 -12.98 15.89 -7.82
CA LEU A 584 -14.31 15.80 -8.39
C LEU A 584 -15.35 15.47 -7.31
N LEU A 585 -15.03 14.55 -6.40
CA LEU A 585 -15.87 14.22 -5.25
C LEU A 585 -16.06 15.44 -4.34
N LEU A 586 -15.00 16.18 -4.02
CA LEU A 586 -15.08 17.40 -3.20
C LEU A 586 -15.94 18.50 -3.85
N ARG A 587 -15.83 18.69 -5.17
CA ARG A 587 -16.69 19.62 -5.92
C ARG A 587 -18.14 19.19 -5.89
N HIS A 588 -18.40 17.89 -6.08
CA HIS A 588 -19.76 17.36 -5.98
C HIS A 588 -20.35 17.54 -4.58
N VAL A 589 -19.59 17.24 -3.52
CA VAL A 589 -20.05 17.49 -2.15
C VAL A 589 -20.37 18.96 -1.96
N ALA A 590 -19.51 19.87 -2.42
CA ALA A 590 -19.76 21.30 -2.30
C ALA A 590 -21.04 21.77 -3.01
N GLU A 591 -21.29 21.28 -4.22
CA GLU A 591 -22.52 21.55 -4.98
C GLU A 591 -23.76 20.98 -4.27
N SER A 592 -23.70 19.73 -3.82
CA SER A 592 -24.77 19.05 -3.10
C SER A 592 -25.09 19.76 -1.77
N LEU A 593 -24.08 20.14 -0.99
CA LEU A 593 -24.28 20.91 0.24
C LEU A 593 -24.89 22.28 -0.04
N SER A 594 -24.43 22.98 -1.08
CA SER A 594 -24.98 24.28 -1.48
C SER A 594 -26.45 24.20 -1.89
N SER A 595 -26.87 23.07 -2.49
CA SER A 595 -28.27 22.83 -2.87
C SER A 595 -29.20 22.52 -1.68
N CYS A 596 -28.63 22.08 -0.54
CA CYS A 596 -29.38 21.69 0.65
C CYS A 596 -29.67 22.86 1.62
N VAL A 597 -29.06 24.01 1.39
CA VAL A 597 -29.06 25.17 2.29
C VAL A 597 -29.75 26.40 1.70
N ARG A 598 -30.11 27.37 2.55
CA ARG A 598 -30.70 28.65 2.15
C ARG A 598 -29.62 29.72 1.97
N ASN A 599 -29.98 30.86 1.38
CA ASN A 599 -29.05 31.99 1.18
C ASN A 599 -28.44 32.56 2.48
N ASP A 600 -29.16 32.44 3.60
CA ASP A 600 -28.69 32.94 4.91
C ASP A 600 -27.82 31.90 5.66
N ASP A 601 -27.81 30.65 5.19
CA ASP A 601 -26.97 29.59 5.73
C ASP A 601 -25.57 29.68 5.12
N ILE A 602 -24.55 29.27 5.88
CA ILE A 602 -23.16 29.42 5.46
C ILE A 602 -22.50 28.05 5.35
N VAL A 603 -22.01 27.72 4.17
CA VAL A 603 -21.28 26.47 3.88
C VAL A 603 -19.80 26.80 3.67
N CYS A 604 -18.94 26.04 4.36
CA CYS A 604 -17.50 26.24 4.37
C CYS A 604 -16.77 24.92 4.15
N ARG A 605 -15.69 24.95 3.37
CA ARG A 605 -14.68 23.88 3.39
C ARG A 605 -13.63 24.20 4.45
N TRP A 606 -13.55 23.38 5.48
CA TRP A 606 -12.67 23.59 6.63
C TRP A 606 -11.21 23.25 6.31
N GLY A 607 -11.00 22.18 5.56
CA GLY A 607 -9.71 21.67 5.10
C GLY A 607 -9.81 20.21 4.69
N GLY A 608 -9.00 19.75 3.74
CA GLY A 608 -9.05 18.36 3.28
C GLY A 608 -10.44 17.96 2.78
N ASP A 609 -11.01 16.98 3.47
CA ASP A 609 -12.33 16.35 3.34
C ASP A 609 -13.38 16.85 4.35
N GLU A 610 -13.08 17.92 5.09
CA GLU A 610 -13.96 18.44 6.14
C GLU A 610 -14.77 19.67 5.67
N PHE A 611 -16.06 19.68 5.98
CA PHE A 611 -17.01 20.75 5.66
C PHE A 611 -17.78 21.20 6.90
N LEU A 612 -18.11 22.49 7.00
CA LEU A 612 -18.98 23.02 8.05
C LEU A 612 -20.18 23.72 7.43
N ILE A 613 -21.34 23.60 8.09
CA ILE A 613 -22.55 24.34 7.74
C ILE A 613 -23.10 25.02 8.98
N LEU A 614 -23.29 26.34 8.89
CA LEU A 614 -23.92 27.16 9.92
C LEU A 614 -25.33 27.54 9.49
N PHE A 615 -26.30 27.27 10.36
CA PHE A 615 -27.72 27.61 10.17
C PHE A 615 -28.15 28.63 11.25
N PRO A 616 -28.21 29.92 10.91
CA PRO A 616 -28.73 30.94 11.80
C PRO A 616 -30.23 30.79 12.06
N GLY A 617 -30.64 30.83 13.33
CA GLY A 617 -32.07 30.82 13.72
C GLY A 617 -32.73 29.44 13.73
N LEU A 618 -31.97 28.35 13.62
CA LEU A 618 -32.49 26.98 13.66
C LEU A 618 -32.32 26.38 15.07
N GLU A 619 -33.45 26.14 15.75
CA GLU A 619 -33.47 25.77 17.18
C GLU A 619 -33.96 24.34 17.45
N LYS A 620 -34.85 23.80 16.60
CA LYS A 620 -35.55 22.54 16.89
C LYS A 620 -34.74 21.33 16.44
N HIS A 621 -34.43 20.42 17.37
CA HIS A 621 -33.75 19.14 17.09
C HIS A 621 -34.39 18.37 15.92
N ASN A 622 -35.73 18.30 15.84
CA ASN A 622 -36.39 17.60 14.74
C ASN A 622 -36.07 18.22 13.37
N VAL A 623 -35.95 19.55 13.28
CA VAL A 623 -35.63 20.25 12.03
C VAL A 623 -34.15 20.03 11.66
N ALA A 624 -33.27 19.98 12.67
CA ALA A 624 -31.87 19.64 12.50
C ALA A 624 -31.67 18.22 11.97
N SER A 625 -32.38 17.24 12.54
CA SER A 625 -32.38 15.84 12.09
C SER A 625 -32.84 15.73 10.65
N ILE A 626 -33.95 16.38 10.29
CA ILE A 626 -34.46 16.38 8.91
C ILE A 626 -33.40 16.96 7.97
N LYS A 627 -32.77 18.08 8.33
CA LYS A 627 -31.74 18.71 7.51
C LYS A 627 -30.50 17.83 7.34
N ALA A 628 -30.05 17.16 8.40
CA ALA A 628 -28.94 16.22 8.33
C ALA A 628 -29.27 15.01 7.45
N GLN A 629 -30.51 14.49 7.54
CA GLN A 629 -31.00 13.41 6.68
C GLN A 629 -31.07 13.84 5.20
N GLU A 630 -31.55 15.06 4.92
CA GLU A 630 -31.59 15.64 3.57
C GLU A 630 -30.17 15.73 2.98
N ILE A 631 -29.18 16.17 3.78
CA ILE A 631 -27.78 16.24 3.36
C ILE A 631 -27.22 14.84 3.08
N LEU A 632 -27.43 13.87 3.97
CA LEU A 632 -26.99 12.48 3.76
C LEU A 632 -27.59 11.89 2.48
N GLN A 633 -28.88 12.13 2.22
CA GLN A 633 -29.56 11.65 1.02
C GLN A 633 -29.04 12.32 -0.25
N ALA A 634 -28.79 13.63 -0.22
CA ALA A 634 -28.24 14.36 -1.36
C ALA A 634 -26.83 13.86 -1.74
N LEU A 635 -26.03 13.46 -0.75
CA LEU A 635 -24.68 12.95 -0.95
C LEU A 635 -24.62 11.46 -1.33
N CYS A 636 -25.71 10.71 -1.13
CA CYS A 636 -25.82 9.31 -1.57
C CYS A 636 -26.01 9.15 -3.10
N LEU A 637 -26.16 10.23 -3.86
CA LEU A 637 -26.27 10.15 -5.31
C LEU A 637 -24.91 9.80 -5.93
N PRO A 638 -24.82 8.76 -6.79
CA PRO A 638 -23.55 8.37 -7.38
C PRO A 638 -23.06 9.43 -8.36
N ILE A 639 -21.76 9.70 -8.31
CA ILE A 639 -21.05 10.48 -9.32
C ILE A 639 -20.29 9.54 -10.25
N ILE A 640 -20.30 9.86 -11.55
CA ILE A 640 -19.52 9.11 -12.54
C ILE A 640 -18.14 9.74 -12.62
N ALA A 641 -17.13 9.03 -12.11
CA ALA A 641 -15.72 9.34 -12.31
C ALA A 641 -15.10 8.23 -13.17
N GLU A 642 -14.57 8.58 -14.34
CA GLU A 642 -13.91 7.62 -15.25
C GLU A 642 -14.76 6.38 -15.63
N GLY A 643 -16.09 6.53 -15.67
CA GLY A 643 -17.02 5.44 -15.99
C GLY A 643 -17.36 4.51 -14.83
N ARG A 644 -16.92 4.83 -13.59
CA ARG A 644 -17.32 4.15 -12.35
C ARG A 644 -18.19 5.05 -11.49
N GLU A 645 -19.11 4.44 -10.76
CA GLU A 645 -19.94 5.14 -9.77
C GLU A 645 -19.16 5.30 -8.45
N LEU A 646 -19.03 6.53 -7.97
CA LEU A 646 -18.53 6.83 -6.63
C LEU A 646 -19.65 7.39 -5.76
N TYR A 647 -19.65 6.98 -4.50
CA TYR A 647 -20.63 7.38 -3.51
C TYR A 647 -19.93 8.21 -2.43
N ALA A 648 -20.46 9.40 -2.14
CA ALA A 648 -19.96 10.23 -1.05
C ALA A 648 -20.60 9.79 0.27
N GLN A 649 -19.91 8.96 1.05
CA GLN A 649 -20.31 8.68 2.42
C GLN A 649 -19.79 9.78 3.34
N VAL A 650 -20.62 10.27 4.26
CA VAL A 650 -20.25 11.36 5.15
C VAL A 650 -20.72 11.10 6.58
N SER A 651 -19.87 11.42 7.55
CA SER A 651 -20.22 11.42 8.96
C SER A 651 -20.48 12.86 9.42
N ILE A 652 -21.63 13.11 10.04
CA ILE A 652 -22.10 14.45 10.41
C ILE A 652 -22.21 14.61 11.93
N GLY A 653 -21.54 15.60 12.49
CA GLY A 653 -21.68 16.01 13.88
C GLY A 653 -22.48 17.30 14.01
N ILE A 654 -23.47 17.32 14.89
CA ILE A 654 -24.39 18.45 15.03
C ILE A 654 -24.26 19.07 16.44
N ALA A 655 -23.97 20.37 16.51
CA ALA A 655 -23.97 21.12 17.76
C ALA A 655 -24.90 22.33 17.69
N ILE A 656 -25.65 22.58 18.77
CA ILE A 656 -26.60 23.69 18.87
C ILE A 656 -26.14 24.64 19.97
N SER A 657 -26.08 25.93 19.66
CA SER A 657 -25.87 27.02 20.63
C SER A 657 -27.18 27.75 20.86
N GLN A 658 -27.78 27.57 22.04
CA GLN A 658 -28.94 28.34 22.46
C GLN A 658 -28.50 29.71 22.97
N TYR A 659 -29.11 30.76 22.42
CA TYR A 659 -28.86 32.15 22.83
C TYR A 659 -27.40 32.59 22.73
N GLY A 660 -26.61 32.00 21.82
CA GLY A 660 -25.21 32.37 21.61
C GLY A 660 -24.31 32.26 22.85
N LYS A 661 -24.63 31.38 23.82
CA LYS A 661 -23.89 31.23 25.08
C LYS A 661 -22.58 30.43 24.97
N VAL A 662 -22.24 29.98 23.77
CA VAL A 662 -21.08 29.13 23.48
C VAL A 662 -20.14 29.90 22.57
N GLU A 663 -18.85 29.93 22.89
CA GLU A 663 -17.83 30.56 22.04
C GLU A 663 -17.67 29.80 20.71
N SER A 664 -17.21 30.49 19.68
CA SER A 664 -17.08 29.91 18.32
C SER A 664 -16.23 28.65 18.31
N GLN A 665 -15.09 28.65 19.00
CA GLN A 665 -14.20 27.51 19.07
C GLN A 665 -14.82 26.32 19.81
N GLN A 666 -15.53 26.58 20.91
CA GLN A 666 -16.22 25.53 21.66
C GLN A 666 -17.38 24.92 20.87
N LEU A 667 -18.11 25.71 20.09
CA LEU A 667 -19.20 25.20 19.26
C LEU A 667 -18.68 24.30 18.13
N ILE A 668 -17.57 24.68 17.49
CA ILE A 668 -16.89 23.84 16.48
C ILE A 668 -16.40 22.53 17.11
N GLN A 669 -15.76 22.61 18.28
CA GLN A 669 -15.27 21.42 18.99
C GLN A 669 -16.41 20.46 19.34
N ARG A 670 -17.55 20.96 19.81
CA ARG A 670 -18.73 20.13 20.09
C ARG A 670 -19.26 19.42 18.84
N ALA A 671 -19.30 20.12 17.71
CA ALA A 671 -19.73 19.52 16.45
C ALA A 671 -18.74 18.45 15.95
N ASP A 672 -17.44 18.71 16.06
CA ASP A 672 -16.37 17.74 15.73
C ASP A 672 -16.46 16.47 16.59
N MET A 673 -16.67 16.61 17.91
CA MET A 673 -16.85 15.47 18.81
C MET A 673 -18.07 14.61 18.45
N ALA A 674 -19.18 15.24 18.06
CA ALA A 674 -20.36 14.53 17.60
C ALA A 674 -20.10 13.82 16.25
N MET A 675 -19.31 14.41 15.36
CA MET A 675 -18.94 13.80 14.08
C MET A 675 -18.07 12.56 14.31
N TYR A 676 -17.13 12.64 15.24
CA TYR A 676 -16.30 11.50 15.63
C TYR A 676 -17.14 10.36 16.22
N GLU A 677 -18.15 10.66 17.04
CA GLU A 677 -19.09 9.66 17.53
C GLU A 677 -19.90 9.02 16.39
N ALA A 678 -20.35 9.82 15.40
CA ALA A 678 -21.01 9.30 14.20
C ALA A 678 -20.12 8.31 13.43
N LYS A 679 -18.80 8.55 13.36
CA LYS A 679 -17.84 7.61 12.77
C LYS A 679 -17.75 6.29 13.55
N GLN A 680 -17.85 6.33 14.88
CA GLN A 680 -17.84 5.11 15.70
C GLN A 680 -19.14 4.30 15.58
N GLN A 681 -20.27 4.97 15.34
CA GLN A 681 -21.59 4.34 15.19
C GLN A 681 -21.83 3.67 13.83
N GLY A 682 -20.79 3.51 13.00
CA GLY A 682 -20.88 2.81 11.73
C GLY A 682 -20.72 3.68 10.49
N ARG A 683 -20.40 4.98 10.64
CA ARG A 683 -20.19 5.96 9.55
C ARG A 683 -21.45 6.20 8.71
N ASN A 684 -21.39 7.12 7.74
CA ASN A 684 -22.52 7.49 6.88
C ASN A 684 -23.81 7.83 7.65
N THR A 685 -23.67 8.54 8.77
CA THR A 685 -24.75 8.86 9.68
C THR A 685 -24.52 10.24 10.31
N TYR A 686 -25.47 10.71 11.12
CA TYR A 686 -25.31 11.92 11.90
C TYR A 686 -25.46 11.64 13.39
N CYS A 687 -24.79 12.45 14.22
CA CYS A 687 -24.93 12.40 15.67
C CYS A 687 -25.03 13.82 16.25
N PHE A 688 -25.84 14.00 17.29
CA PHE A 688 -25.90 15.25 18.03
C PHE A 688 -24.86 15.25 19.15
N PHE A 689 -24.27 16.40 19.40
CA PHE A 689 -23.46 16.60 20.59
C PHE A 689 -24.32 16.41 21.84
N LEU A 690 -23.89 15.47 22.68
CA LEU A 690 -24.39 15.29 24.05
C LEU A 690 -23.27 15.67 25.02
N PRO A 691 -23.56 16.35 26.15
CA PRO A 691 -22.54 16.68 27.16
C PRO A 691 -21.73 15.45 27.64
N GLU A 692 -22.37 14.28 27.67
CA GLU A 692 -21.76 12.99 27.99
C GLU A 692 -20.58 12.62 27.06
N MET A 693 -20.57 13.12 25.81
CA MET A 693 -19.46 12.92 24.88
C MET A 693 -18.22 13.69 25.32
N GLU A 694 -18.42 14.91 25.84
CA GLU A 694 -17.36 15.74 26.43
C GLU A 694 -16.78 15.08 27.68
N GLU A 695 -17.64 14.51 28.52
CA GLU A 695 -17.20 13.70 29.64
C GLU A 695 -16.45 12.45 29.20
N LYS A 696 -16.92 11.69 28.21
CA LYS A 696 -16.24 10.46 27.73
C LYS A 696 -14.85 10.75 27.17
N ILE A 697 -14.69 11.81 26.36
CA ILE A 697 -13.39 12.17 25.79
C ILE A 697 -12.45 12.66 26.89
N ASN A 698 -12.93 13.54 27.79
CA ASN A 698 -12.12 14.01 28.92
C ASN A 698 -11.76 12.87 29.88
N GLN A 699 -12.68 11.95 30.14
CA GLN A 699 -12.44 10.74 30.93
C GLN A 699 -11.39 9.86 30.25
N ARG A 700 -11.45 9.67 28.94
CA ARG A 700 -10.44 8.91 28.20
C ARG A 700 -9.06 9.53 28.30
N PHE A 701 -8.94 10.84 28.09
CA PHE A 701 -7.66 11.56 28.25
C PHE A 701 -7.15 11.50 29.70
N TYR A 702 -8.05 11.68 30.67
CA TYR A 702 -7.72 11.56 32.09
C TYR A 702 -7.20 10.16 32.41
N ILE A 703 -7.92 9.11 32.00
CA ILE A 703 -7.53 7.72 32.21
C ILE A 703 -6.20 7.41 31.51
N GLU A 704 -5.97 7.89 30.29
CA GLU A 704 -4.68 7.71 29.59
C GLU A 704 -3.51 8.36 30.35
N SER A 705 -3.73 9.55 30.93
CA SER A 705 -2.76 10.22 31.78
C SER A 705 -2.50 9.42 33.08
N GLU A 706 -3.56 8.98 33.75
CA GLU A 706 -3.46 8.22 35.01
C GLU A 706 -2.85 6.83 34.82
N LEU A 707 -3.06 6.18 33.68
CA LEU A 707 -2.46 4.87 33.37
C LEU A 707 -0.92 4.91 33.42
N ARG A 708 -0.30 6.05 33.06
CA ARG A 708 1.16 6.23 33.21
C ARG A 708 1.60 6.28 34.68
N ASN A 709 0.77 6.86 35.54
CA ASN A 709 1.02 6.90 36.98
C ASN A 709 0.77 5.52 37.59
N ALA A 710 -0.29 4.83 37.17
CA ALA A 710 -0.67 3.50 37.66
C ALA A 710 0.44 2.46 37.49
N VAL A 711 1.14 2.46 36.35
CA VAL A 711 2.32 1.58 36.13
C VAL A 711 3.44 1.90 37.12
N LYS A 712 3.71 3.18 37.39
CA LYS A 712 4.80 3.63 38.28
C LYS A 712 4.51 3.41 39.76
N ASN A 713 3.25 3.55 40.15
CA ASN A 713 2.78 3.49 41.52
C ASN A 713 2.34 2.08 41.95
N GLU A 714 2.51 1.07 41.09
CA GLU A 714 2.08 -0.32 41.34
C GLU A 714 0.58 -0.45 41.67
N GLU A 715 -0.27 0.31 40.98
CA GLU A 715 -1.72 0.33 41.21
C GLU A 715 -2.47 -0.84 40.54
N PHE A 716 -1.76 -1.63 39.75
CA PHE A 716 -2.29 -2.82 39.10
C PHE A 716 -2.17 -4.06 39.99
N PHE A 717 -3.19 -4.90 39.96
CA PHE A 717 -3.16 -6.21 40.61
C PHE A 717 -3.88 -7.25 39.74
N LEU A 718 -3.68 -8.53 40.08
CA LEU A 718 -4.26 -9.65 39.35
C LEU A 718 -5.34 -10.33 40.19
N GLN A 719 -6.45 -10.65 39.55
CA GLN A 719 -7.39 -11.67 40.02
C GLN A 719 -7.28 -12.89 39.13
N TYR A 720 -7.66 -14.06 39.64
CA TYR A 720 -7.57 -15.32 38.94
C TYR A 720 -8.94 -15.95 38.83
N GLN A 721 -9.34 -16.35 37.63
CA GLN A 721 -10.59 -17.08 37.42
C GLN A 721 -10.30 -18.56 37.16
N PRO A 722 -10.92 -19.50 37.92
CA PRO A 722 -10.71 -20.93 37.71
C PRO A 722 -11.26 -21.42 36.37
N LYS A 723 -10.49 -22.27 35.69
CA LYS A 723 -10.88 -23.09 34.54
C LYS A 723 -11.17 -24.51 35.04
N VAL A 724 -12.36 -25.04 34.77
CA VAL A 724 -12.85 -26.28 35.40
C VAL A 724 -13.20 -27.32 34.34
N ASP A 725 -12.76 -28.56 34.55
CA ASP A 725 -13.10 -29.68 33.69
C ASP A 725 -14.60 -29.94 33.70
N CYS A 726 -15.20 -29.97 32.51
CA CYS A 726 -16.65 -30.09 32.33
C CYS A 726 -17.20 -31.39 32.93
N GLN A 727 -16.44 -32.48 32.92
CA GLN A 727 -16.93 -33.81 33.32
C GLN A 727 -16.71 -34.08 34.81
N THR A 728 -15.54 -33.74 35.32
CA THR A 728 -15.09 -34.08 36.67
C THR A 728 -15.33 -32.97 37.70
N GLY A 729 -15.47 -31.72 37.26
CA GLY A 729 -15.60 -30.56 38.17
C GLY A 729 -14.30 -30.21 38.92
N VAL A 730 -13.17 -30.74 38.46
CA VAL A 730 -11.83 -30.47 38.98
C VAL A 730 -11.25 -29.23 38.30
N ILE A 731 -10.52 -28.39 39.05
CA ILE A 731 -9.85 -27.21 38.49
C ILE A 731 -8.65 -27.68 37.66
N ASP A 732 -8.60 -27.23 36.41
CA ASP A 732 -7.60 -27.56 35.41
C ASP A 732 -6.55 -26.45 35.23
N GLY A 733 -6.93 -25.19 35.51
CA GLY A 733 -6.06 -24.03 35.40
C GLY A 733 -6.73 -22.75 35.87
N PHE A 734 -6.09 -21.62 35.62
CA PHE A 734 -6.64 -20.29 35.92
C PHE A 734 -6.40 -19.32 34.78
N GLU A 735 -7.24 -18.30 34.64
CA GLU A 735 -6.96 -17.12 33.83
C GLU A 735 -6.61 -15.94 34.74
N ALA A 736 -5.48 -15.27 34.47
CA ALA A 736 -5.06 -14.07 35.16
C ALA A 736 -5.69 -12.82 34.52
N LEU A 737 -6.51 -12.13 35.31
CA LEU A 737 -7.28 -10.98 34.87
C LEU A 737 -6.77 -9.72 35.57
N LEU A 738 -6.29 -8.77 34.76
CA LEU A 738 -5.78 -7.48 35.24
C LEU A 738 -6.88 -6.64 35.88
N ARG A 739 -6.56 -6.01 37.00
CA ARG A 739 -7.41 -5.07 37.73
C ARG A 739 -6.60 -3.83 38.07
N TRP A 740 -7.29 -2.69 38.12
CA TRP A 740 -6.68 -1.42 38.48
C TRP A 740 -7.36 -0.84 39.70
N GLN A 741 -6.59 -0.72 40.78
CA GLN A 741 -7.01 -0.07 42.02
C GLN A 741 -6.54 1.38 42.02
N HIS A 742 -7.39 2.28 41.54
CA HIS A 742 -7.08 3.71 41.55
C HIS A 742 -7.18 4.26 42.99
N PRO A 743 -6.22 5.10 43.45
CA PRO A 743 -6.20 5.63 44.82
C PRO A 743 -7.49 6.37 45.21
N GLU A 744 -7.99 7.23 44.32
CA GLU A 744 -9.20 8.02 44.57
C GLU A 744 -10.51 7.36 44.05
N LYS A 745 -10.48 6.77 42.85
CA LYS A 745 -11.69 6.24 42.18
C LYS A 745 -12.01 4.78 42.50
N GLY A 746 -11.16 4.11 43.29
CA GLY A 746 -11.34 2.70 43.62
C GLY A 746 -11.09 1.78 42.42
N LEU A 747 -11.85 0.68 42.33
CA LEU A 747 -11.65 -0.32 41.29
C LEU A 747 -12.20 0.17 39.93
N ILE A 748 -11.31 0.36 38.95
CA ILE A 748 -11.70 0.77 37.60
C ILE A 748 -11.90 -0.48 36.72
N SER A 749 -13.02 -0.51 35.98
CA SER A 749 -13.38 -1.65 35.12
C SER A 749 -12.36 -1.87 34.00
N PRO A 750 -11.92 -3.13 33.75
CA PRO A 750 -11.07 -3.49 32.60
C PRO A 750 -11.61 -3.00 31.26
N GLY A 751 -12.93 -3.02 31.04
CA GLY A 751 -13.56 -2.55 29.80
C GLY A 751 -13.39 -1.04 29.55
N ILE A 752 -12.98 -0.27 30.55
CA ILE A 752 -12.69 1.16 30.40
C ILE A 752 -11.22 1.38 30.04
N PHE A 753 -10.29 0.73 30.76
CA PHE A 753 -8.87 1.08 30.67
C PHE A 753 -8.04 0.19 29.74
N ILE A 754 -8.43 -1.08 29.50
CA ILE A 754 -7.71 -1.97 28.58
C ILE A 754 -7.74 -1.46 27.14
N PRO A 755 -8.90 -1.03 26.57
CA PRO A 755 -8.92 -0.48 25.20
C PRO A 755 -8.02 0.77 25.04
N ILE A 756 -7.93 1.58 26.10
CA ILE A 756 -7.05 2.76 26.13
C ILE A 756 -5.57 2.32 26.20
N LEU A 757 -5.25 1.33 27.04
CA LEU A 757 -3.90 0.76 27.12
C LEU A 757 -3.44 0.21 25.77
N GLU A 758 -4.27 -0.59 25.09
CA GLU A 758 -3.95 -1.20 23.79
C GLU A 758 -3.68 -0.14 22.70
N GLN A 759 -4.40 0.98 22.73
CA GLN A 759 -4.18 2.08 21.81
C GLN A 759 -2.93 2.89 22.15
N SER A 760 -2.46 2.84 23.40
CA SER A 760 -1.21 3.46 23.85
C SER A 760 0.01 2.53 23.66
N ASN A 761 1.22 3.03 23.96
CA ASN A 761 2.43 2.21 24.01
C ASN A 761 2.68 1.58 25.40
N LEU A 762 1.82 1.88 26.39
CA LEU A 762 1.96 1.40 27.77
C LEU A 762 1.56 -0.06 27.94
N ILE A 763 0.79 -0.62 27.01
CA ILE A 763 0.38 -2.03 27.05
C ILE A 763 1.58 -2.96 27.19
N ASN A 764 2.70 -2.64 26.54
CA ASN A 764 3.94 -3.41 26.62
C ASN A 764 4.51 -3.49 28.05
N GLU A 765 4.45 -2.40 28.80
CA GLU A 765 4.93 -2.33 30.19
C GLU A 765 3.99 -3.09 31.12
N VAL A 766 2.68 -2.96 30.90
CA VAL A 766 1.65 -3.67 31.66
C VAL A 766 1.71 -5.17 31.40
N THR A 767 1.82 -5.62 30.16
CA THR A 767 2.01 -7.03 29.80
C THR A 767 3.21 -7.62 30.51
N ASN A 768 4.34 -6.90 30.56
CA ASN A 768 5.53 -7.34 31.29
C ASN A 768 5.26 -7.50 32.79
N PHE A 769 4.56 -6.54 33.41
CA PHE A 769 4.15 -6.62 34.80
C PHE A 769 3.25 -7.84 35.08
N VAL A 770 2.28 -8.12 34.20
CA VAL A 770 1.37 -9.27 34.33
C VAL A 770 2.14 -10.58 34.30
N ILE A 771 2.99 -10.78 33.29
CA ILE A 771 3.76 -12.02 33.12
C ILE A 771 4.68 -12.27 34.32
N HIS A 772 5.43 -11.25 34.77
CA HIS A 772 6.27 -11.39 35.96
C HIS A 772 5.46 -11.67 37.23
N SER A 773 4.27 -11.08 37.36
CA SER A 773 3.41 -11.30 38.53
C SER A 773 2.84 -12.72 38.57
N VAL A 774 2.44 -13.26 37.41
CA VAL A 774 2.00 -14.66 37.28
C VAL A 774 3.14 -15.63 37.58
N CYS A 775 4.32 -15.46 36.96
CA CYS A 775 5.47 -16.33 37.23
C CYS A 775 5.89 -16.30 38.71
N ARG A 776 5.87 -15.11 39.33
CA ARG A 776 6.12 -14.97 40.78
C ARG A 776 5.09 -15.71 41.62
N GLN A 777 3.82 -15.67 41.22
CA GLN A 777 2.74 -16.33 41.96
C GLN A 777 2.80 -17.85 41.81
N LEU A 778 3.08 -18.36 40.62
CA LEU A 778 3.31 -19.79 40.37
C LEU A 778 4.42 -20.33 41.29
N ASN A 779 5.54 -19.60 41.41
CA ASN A 779 6.67 -20.02 42.25
C ASN A 779 6.26 -20.06 43.73
N LYS A 780 5.45 -19.10 44.18
CA LYS A 780 4.89 -19.12 45.54
C LYS A 780 3.99 -20.33 45.79
N TRP A 781 3.18 -20.72 44.82
CA TRP A 781 2.34 -21.93 44.95
C TRP A 781 3.18 -23.21 45.02
N GLU A 782 4.19 -23.34 44.16
CA GLU A 782 5.14 -24.46 44.21
C GLU A 782 5.89 -24.52 45.55
N ALA A 783 6.39 -23.37 46.04
CA ALA A 783 7.09 -23.27 47.32
C ALA A 783 6.21 -23.61 48.53
N LYS A 784 4.89 -23.41 48.43
CA LYS A 784 3.90 -23.81 49.46
C LYS A 784 3.53 -25.30 49.38
N GLY A 785 4.02 -26.04 48.39
CA GLY A 785 3.65 -27.44 48.14
C GLY A 785 2.24 -27.62 47.57
N LEU A 786 1.63 -26.55 47.04
CA LEU A 786 0.37 -26.62 46.32
C LEU A 786 0.63 -27.14 44.89
N MET A 787 -0.27 -27.96 44.35
CA MET A 787 -0.17 -28.40 42.96
C MET A 787 -0.30 -27.18 42.03
N ALA A 788 0.80 -26.78 41.41
CA ALA A 788 0.80 -25.69 40.45
C ALA A 788 0.03 -26.11 39.17
N LEU A 789 -0.98 -25.31 38.82
CA LEU A 789 -1.76 -25.47 37.61
C LEU A 789 -1.38 -24.37 36.60
N PRO A 790 -1.57 -24.60 35.29
CA PRO A 790 -1.31 -23.57 34.28
C PRO A 790 -2.13 -22.30 34.52
N VAL A 791 -1.49 -21.14 34.31
CA VAL A 791 -2.13 -19.83 34.36
C VAL A 791 -2.05 -19.17 32.99
N ALA A 792 -3.22 -18.79 32.48
CA ALA A 792 -3.39 -18.08 31.23
C ALA A 792 -3.25 -16.57 31.38
N VAL A 793 -2.58 -15.94 30.42
CA VAL A 793 -2.34 -14.49 30.35
C VAL A 793 -2.71 -13.98 28.96
N ASN A 794 -3.58 -12.98 28.91
CA ASN A 794 -3.96 -12.28 27.69
C ASN A 794 -2.81 -11.43 27.14
N LEU A 795 -2.58 -11.52 25.82
CA LEU A 795 -1.60 -10.72 25.09
C LEU A 795 -2.25 -9.82 24.04
N SER A 796 -1.71 -8.62 23.88
CA SER A 796 -2.16 -7.66 22.87
C SER A 796 -1.46 -7.87 21.51
N MET A 797 -2.10 -7.41 20.43
CA MET A 797 -1.49 -7.42 19.09
C MET A 797 -0.16 -6.64 19.03
N LYS A 798 -0.04 -5.55 19.78
CA LYS A 798 1.18 -4.72 19.80
C LYS A 798 2.37 -5.46 20.41
N ASP A 799 2.14 -6.34 21.38
CA ASP A 799 3.19 -7.17 21.95
C ASP A 799 3.78 -8.14 20.92
N PHE A 800 2.96 -8.68 20.01
CA PHE A 800 3.41 -9.60 18.96
C PHE A 800 4.23 -8.96 17.83
N GLN A 801 4.07 -7.65 17.62
CA GLN A 801 4.80 -6.90 16.60
C GLN A 801 6.22 -6.53 17.04
N LEU A 802 6.55 -6.72 18.33
CA LEU A 802 7.85 -6.38 18.89
C LEU A 802 8.64 -7.66 19.18
N ASP A 803 9.83 -7.78 18.57
CA ASP A 803 10.75 -8.91 18.81
C ASP A 803 11.15 -9.07 20.29
N SER A 804 11.04 -8.00 21.08
CA SER A 804 11.33 -7.98 22.52
C SER A 804 10.35 -8.81 23.37
N CYS A 805 9.18 -9.21 22.84
CA CYS A 805 8.22 -10.03 23.58
C CYS A 805 8.82 -11.38 23.99
N TYR A 806 9.56 -12.03 23.08
CA TYR A 806 10.28 -13.28 23.40
C TYR A 806 11.22 -13.11 24.59
N GLU A 807 12.04 -12.05 24.57
CA GLU A 807 13.05 -11.79 25.60
C GLU A 807 12.41 -11.56 26.97
N ARG A 808 11.28 -10.83 27.03
CA ARG A 808 10.54 -10.58 28.28
C ARG A 808 9.98 -11.86 28.89
N VAL A 809 9.39 -12.74 28.07
CA VAL A 809 8.86 -14.02 28.57
C VAL A 809 10.01 -14.91 29.07
N CYS A 810 11.12 -14.95 28.35
CA CYS A 810 12.31 -15.68 28.78
C CYS A 810 12.85 -15.17 30.13
N ASP A 811 13.00 -13.85 30.27
CA ASP A 811 13.47 -13.23 31.52
C ASP A 811 12.54 -13.59 32.69
N ALA A 812 11.23 -13.49 32.50
CA ALA A 812 10.25 -13.78 33.55
C ALA A 812 10.29 -15.25 34.01
N LEU A 813 10.38 -16.21 33.08
CA LEU A 813 10.46 -17.64 33.42
C LEU A 813 11.79 -17.97 34.13
N GLN A 814 12.92 -17.44 33.63
CA GLN A 814 14.24 -17.69 34.23
C GLN A 814 14.35 -17.07 35.63
N LYS A 815 13.91 -15.82 35.79
CA LYS A 815 14.02 -15.07 37.05
C LYS A 815 13.22 -15.70 38.19
N HIS A 816 12.08 -16.30 37.88
CA HIS A 816 11.19 -16.92 38.86
C HIS A 816 11.27 -18.45 38.90
N HIS A 817 12.16 -19.06 38.11
CA HIS A 817 12.38 -20.50 38.02
C HIS A 817 11.12 -21.31 37.67
N ILE A 818 10.29 -20.81 36.76
CA ILE A 818 9.04 -21.45 36.35
C ILE A 818 9.22 -22.23 35.05
N HIS A 819 8.65 -23.45 35.02
CA HIS A 819 8.56 -24.24 33.79
C HIS A 819 7.50 -23.66 32.85
N GLY A 820 7.80 -23.52 31.56
CA GLY A 820 6.89 -22.84 30.62
C GLY A 820 5.54 -23.53 30.45
N SER A 821 5.44 -24.84 30.75
CA SER A 821 4.15 -25.57 30.75
C SER A 821 3.11 -25.05 31.74
N LEU A 822 3.52 -24.23 32.72
CA LEU A 822 2.64 -23.56 33.68
C LEU A 822 2.16 -22.18 33.21
N LEU A 823 2.66 -21.70 32.07
CA LEU A 823 2.23 -20.44 31.45
C LEU A 823 1.48 -20.72 30.15
N GLU A 824 0.25 -20.22 30.06
CA GLU A 824 -0.54 -20.22 28.83
C GLU A 824 -0.70 -18.76 28.36
N LEU A 825 -0.54 -18.52 27.05
CA LEU A 825 -0.67 -17.20 26.45
C LEU A 825 -1.92 -17.17 25.57
N GLU A 826 -2.83 -16.25 25.87
CA GLU A 826 -4.12 -16.12 25.19
C GLU A 826 -4.05 -14.99 24.17
N ILE A 827 -4.59 -15.25 22.98
CA ILE A 827 -4.54 -14.34 21.83
C ILE A 827 -5.88 -14.34 21.12
N THR A 828 -6.37 -13.16 20.73
CA THR A 828 -7.68 -13.06 20.06
C THR A 828 -7.64 -13.57 18.63
N GLU A 829 -8.78 -14.04 18.13
CA GLU A 829 -8.95 -14.50 16.75
C GLU A 829 -8.53 -13.43 15.72
N THR A 830 -8.94 -12.18 15.92
CA THR A 830 -8.61 -11.06 15.02
C THR A 830 -7.11 -10.76 14.97
N MET A 831 -6.37 -11.11 16.02
CA MET A 831 -4.91 -10.98 16.04
C MET A 831 -4.25 -11.94 15.04
N LEU A 832 -4.71 -13.18 14.98
CA LEU A 832 -4.18 -14.22 14.08
C LEU A 832 -4.38 -13.90 12.60
N ALA A 833 -5.44 -13.14 12.26
CA ALA A 833 -5.74 -12.75 10.89
C ALA A 833 -4.77 -11.70 10.30
N LYS A 834 -4.05 -10.95 11.13
CA LYS A 834 -3.11 -9.89 10.70
C LYS A 834 -1.65 -10.31 10.95
N ASN A 835 -0.78 -10.15 9.95
CA ASN A 835 0.67 -10.42 10.06
C ASN A 835 1.05 -11.87 10.48
N THR A 836 0.59 -12.84 9.68
CA THR A 836 0.60 -14.28 9.99
C THR A 836 2.01 -14.88 10.22
N GLU A 837 3.02 -14.54 9.42
CA GLU A 837 4.33 -15.21 9.51
C GLU A 837 5.16 -14.81 10.75
N GLN A 838 5.14 -13.53 11.13
CA GLN A 838 5.83 -13.05 12.32
C GLN A 838 5.23 -13.65 13.60
N CYS A 839 3.89 -13.70 13.68
CA CYS A 839 3.20 -14.33 14.81
C CYS A 839 3.54 -15.82 14.92
N ILE A 840 3.50 -16.57 13.81
CA ILE A 840 3.88 -18.00 13.80
C ILE A 840 5.31 -18.18 14.30
N SER A 841 6.27 -17.39 13.80
CA SER A 841 7.67 -17.48 14.21
C SER A 841 7.86 -17.25 15.71
N LEU A 842 7.23 -16.20 16.27
CA LEU A 842 7.32 -15.89 17.70
C LEU A 842 6.67 -16.99 18.56
N MET A 843 5.46 -17.44 18.20
CA MET A 843 4.77 -18.50 18.94
C MET A 843 5.56 -19.80 18.90
N SER A 844 6.10 -20.20 17.75
CA SER A 844 6.94 -21.41 17.64
C SER A 844 8.21 -21.32 18.48
N ARG A 845 8.81 -20.13 18.63
CA ARG A 845 9.97 -19.94 19.52
C ARG A 845 9.58 -20.10 20.99
N LEU A 846 8.46 -19.52 21.40
CA LEU A 846 7.96 -19.63 22.78
C LEU A 846 7.49 -21.06 23.11
N GLN A 847 6.90 -21.77 22.15
CA GLN A 847 6.47 -23.15 22.33
C GLN A 847 7.64 -24.12 22.59
N LYS A 848 8.86 -23.81 22.10
CA LYS A 848 10.07 -24.58 22.45
C LYS A 848 10.44 -24.50 23.93
N MET A 849 9.82 -23.60 24.67
CA MET A 849 9.92 -23.50 26.13
C MET A 849 8.76 -24.19 26.84
N ASP A 850 7.98 -25.00 26.13
CA ASP A 850 6.76 -25.68 26.57
C ASP A 850 5.59 -24.75 26.95
N ILE A 851 5.64 -23.49 26.52
CA ILE A 851 4.53 -22.53 26.69
C ILE A 851 3.36 -22.91 25.77
N LYS A 852 2.15 -22.87 26.32
CA LYS A 852 0.92 -23.16 25.58
C LYS A 852 0.29 -21.88 25.03
N PHE A 853 -0.43 -22.01 23.92
CA PHE A 853 -1.21 -20.92 23.34
C PHE A 853 -2.70 -21.26 23.26
N SER A 854 -3.54 -20.30 23.65
CA SER A 854 -5.00 -20.36 23.48
C SER A 854 -5.50 -19.28 22.54
N VAL A 855 -6.49 -19.61 21.71
CA VAL A 855 -7.19 -18.64 20.87
C VAL A 855 -8.46 -18.20 21.57
N ASP A 856 -8.60 -16.91 21.79
CA ASP A 856 -9.73 -16.27 22.46
C ASP A 856 -10.75 -15.64 21.50
N ASP A 857 -11.96 -15.42 22.00
CA ASP A 857 -13.11 -14.83 21.28
C ASP A 857 -13.47 -15.57 19.97
N PHE A 858 -13.24 -16.89 19.90
CA PHE A 858 -13.36 -17.63 18.64
C PHE A 858 -14.82 -17.71 18.15
N GLY A 859 -15.03 -17.32 16.89
CA GLY A 859 -16.33 -17.31 16.22
C GLY A 859 -16.91 -15.90 15.99
N THR A 860 -16.30 -14.87 16.56
CA THR A 860 -16.70 -13.46 16.37
C THR A 860 -16.00 -12.81 15.17
N GLY A 861 -14.96 -13.45 14.61
CA GLY A 861 -14.16 -12.95 13.49
C GLY A 861 -14.25 -13.79 12.20
N TYR A 862 -13.48 -13.38 11.18
CA TYR A 862 -13.36 -14.07 9.89
C TYR A 862 -12.01 -14.83 9.79
N SER A 863 -11.79 -15.86 10.60
CA SER A 863 -10.61 -16.73 10.41
C SER A 863 -10.83 -17.75 9.31
N SER A 864 -9.94 -17.74 8.31
CA SER A 864 -9.85 -18.84 7.36
C SER A 864 -9.28 -20.08 8.08
N MET A 865 -10.05 -21.16 8.11
CA MET A 865 -9.73 -22.46 8.72
C MET A 865 -8.36 -23.02 8.28
N SER A 866 -7.86 -22.59 7.12
CA SER A 866 -6.52 -22.91 6.63
C SER A 866 -5.38 -22.36 7.50
N TYR A 867 -5.60 -21.26 8.23
CA TYR A 867 -4.60 -20.65 9.11
C TYR A 867 -4.58 -21.27 10.49
N LEU A 868 -5.74 -21.64 11.04
CA LEU A 868 -5.83 -22.29 12.36
C LEU A 868 -4.93 -23.53 12.44
N LYS A 869 -4.84 -24.31 11.34
CA LYS A 869 -3.97 -25.48 11.23
C LYS A 869 -2.46 -25.17 11.25
N LYS A 870 -2.06 -23.95 10.87
CA LYS A 870 -0.65 -23.54 10.79
C LYS A 870 -0.13 -22.96 12.11
N PHE A 871 -1.01 -22.41 12.94
CA PHE A 871 -0.60 -21.82 14.20
C PHE A 871 -0.29 -22.91 15.24
N PRO A 872 0.77 -22.75 16.04
CA PRO A 872 1.11 -23.67 17.12
C PRO A 872 0.22 -23.43 18.35
N ILE A 873 -1.10 -23.61 18.18
CA ILE A 873 -2.10 -23.43 19.24
C ILE A 873 -2.41 -24.77 19.93
N ASN A 874 -2.80 -24.68 21.19
CA ASN A 874 -3.13 -25.83 22.03
C ASN A 874 -4.61 -25.83 22.45
N THR A 875 -5.15 -24.64 22.64
CA THR A 875 -6.47 -24.43 23.23
C THR A 875 -7.30 -23.49 22.35
N LEU A 876 -8.60 -23.72 22.27
CA LEU A 876 -9.54 -22.83 21.59
C LEU A 876 -10.68 -22.49 22.56
N LYS A 877 -10.94 -21.19 22.74
CA LYS A 877 -11.93 -20.65 23.67
C LYS A 877 -13.15 -20.18 22.89
N ILE A 878 -14.32 -20.67 23.26
CA ILE A 878 -15.61 -20.30 22.66
C ILE A 878 -16.10 -19.03 23.34
N ASP A 879 -16.33 -17.98 22.54
CA ASP A 879 -16.80 -16.68 23.02
C ASP A 879 -18.12 -16.78 23.79
N ARG A 880 -18.23 -15.98 24.86
CA ARG A 880 -19.42 -15.91 25.72
C ARG A 880 -20.71 -15.64 24.94
N ALA A 881 -20.68 -14.88 23.85
CA ALA A 881 -21.85 -14.59 23.02
C ALA A 881 -22.54 -15.88 22.58
N PHE A 882 -21.78 -16.88 22.12
CA PHE A 882 -22.34 -18.17 21.69
C PHE A 882 -22.69 -19.10 22.85
N VAL A 883 -22.03 -18.95 24.00
CA VAL A 883 -22.32 -19.77 25.19
C VAL A 883 -23.56 -19.26 25.94
N SER A 884 -23.81 -17.95 25.92
CA SER A 884 -24.86 -17.31 26.73
C SER A 884 -26.27 -17.82 26.44
N GLU A 885 -26.57 -18.12 25.17
CA GLU A 885 -27.88 -18.62 24.73
C GLU A 885 -27.83 -20.04 24.15
N CYS A 886 -26.73 -20.80 24.35
CA CYS A 886 -26.56 -22.12 23.73
C CYS A 886 -27.60 -23.18 24.16
N ASP A 887 -28.27 -22.98 25.29
CA ASP A 887 -29.30 -23.87 25.83
C ASP A 887 -30.72 -23.53 25.34
N VAL A 888 -30.93 -22.34 24.77
CA VAL A 888 -32.25 -21.84 24.34
C VAL A 888 -32.31 -21.56 22.84
N ASN A 889 -31.28 -20.89 22.29
CA ASN A 889 -31.20 -20.49 20.90
C ASN A 889 -30.62 -21.62 20.04
N LYS A 890 -31.37 -22.04 19.02
CA LYS A 890 -30.95 -23.13 18.12
C LYS A 890 -29.73 -22.79 17.27
N GLU A 891 -29.55 -21.51 16.92
CA GLU A 891 -28.43 -21.04 16.10
C GLU A 891 -27.13 -21.06 16.91
N ASP A 892 -27.12 -20.45 18.10
CA ASP A 892 -25.96 -20.45 19.00
C ASP A 892 -25.58 -21.87 19.45
N ALA A 893 -26.58 -22.72 19.71
CA ALA A 893 -26.36 -24.14 19.98
C ALA A 893 -25.68 -24.87 18.81
N ALA A 894 -26.03 -24.52 17.56
CA ALA A 894 -25.42 -25.12 16.39
C ALA A 894 -23.98 -24.64 16.17
N ILE A 895 -23.74 -23.34 16.38
CA ILE A 895 -22.40 -22.73 16.30
C ILE A 895 -21.48 -23.34 17.37
N CYS A 896 -21.93 -23.38 18.62
CA CYS A 896 -21.16 -23.96 19.72
C CYS A 896 -20.79 -25.43 19.44
N ARG A 897 -21.73 -26.26 18.97
CA ARG A 897 -21.45 -27.65 18.55
C ARG A 897 -20.43 -27.74 17.42
N ALA A 898 -20.52 -26.86 16.43
CA ALA A 898 -19.59 -26.83 15.31
C ALA A 898 -18.17 -26.47 15.76
N ILE A 899 -18.03 -25.50 16.67
CA ILE A 899 -16.73 -25.09 17.22
C ILE A 899 -16.11 -26.23 18.03
N VAL A 900 -16.88 -26.89 18.89
CA VAL A 900 -16.40 -28.06 19.67
C VAL A 900 -15.93 -29.18 18.74
N ALA A 901 -16.72 -29.53 17.72
CA ALA A 901 -16.35 -30.56 16.75
C ALA A 901 -15.08 -30.19 15.96
N LEU A 902 -14.94 -28.93 15.56
CA LEU A 902 -13.76 -28.42 14.87
C LEU A 902 -12.50 -28.55 15.74
N GLY A 903 -12.53 -28.05 16.96
CA GLY A 903 -11.37 -28.12 17.85
C GLY A 903 -10.92 -29.55 18.13
N LYS A 904 -11.87 -30.46 18.38
CA LYS A 904 -11.58 -31.89 18.52
C LYS A 904 -10.93 -32.49 17.28
N SER A 905 -11.41 -32.14 16.09
CA SER A 905 -10.84 -32.63 14.83
C SER A 905 -9.40 -32.16 14.59
N LEU A 906 -9.03 -31.02 15.18
CA LEU A 906 -7.69 -30.45 15.13
C LEU A 906 -6.80 -30.87 16.31
N GLY A 907 -7.32 -31.67 17.25
CA GLY A 907 -6.61 -32.09 18.46
C GLY A 907 -6.39 -30.96 19.47
N LEU A 908 -7.24 -29.93 19.45
CA LEU A 908 -7.20 -28.79 20.35
C LEU A 908 -8.09 -29.03 21.57
N LYS A 909 -7.66 -28.50 22.72
CA LYS A 909 -8.48 -28.45 23.94
C LYS A 909 -9.51 -27.34 23.82
N ILE A 910 -10.77 -27.60 24.17
CA ILE A 910 -11.85 -26.61 24.07
C ILE A 910 -12.24 -26.07 25.43
N ILE A 911 -12.30 -24.73 25.53
CA ILE A 911 -12.79 -24.01 26.71
C ILE A 911 -14.05 -23.23 26.33
N ALA A 912 -15.13 -23.38 27.08
CA ALA A 912 -16.32 -22.52 26.92
C ALA A 912 -16.32 -21.38 27.95
N GLU A 913 -16.43 -20.15 27.47
CA GLU A 913 -16.40 -18.96 28.31
C GLU A 913 -17.78 -18.44 28.72
N GLY A 914 -17.84 -17.75 29.86
CA GLY A 914 -19.06 -17.07 30.29
C GLY A 914 -20.19 -18.00 30.70
N VAL A 915 -19.88 -19.21 31.19
CA VAL A 915 -20.90 -20.14 31.71
C VAL A 915 -21.45 -19.62 33.05
N GLU A 916 -22.73 -19.31 33.07
CA GLU A 916 -23.42 -18.71 34.22
C GLU A 916 -24.51 -19.62 34.81
N THR A 917 -25.06 -20.55 34.02
CA THR A 917 -26.18 -21.40 34.43
C THR A 917 -25.86 -22.89 34.32
N GLN A 918 -26.56 -23.70 35.13
CA GLN A 918 -26.40 -25.15 35.08
C GLN A 918 -26.84 -25.74 33.73
N SER A 919 -27.86 -25.15 33.08
CA SER A 919 -28.33 -25.60 31.77
C SER A 919 -27.28 -25.44 30.67
N GLN A 920 -26.52 -24.34 30.68
CA GLN A 920 -25.38 -24.14 29.79
C GLN A 920 -24.30 -25.20 30.02
N LEU A 921 -23.95 -25.51 31.27
CA LEU A 921 -22.97 -26.56 31.59
C LEU A 921 -23.45 -27.94 31.15
N ASP A 922 -24.72 -28.27 31.36
CA ASP A 922 -25.30 -29.56 30.95
C ASP A 922 -25.28 -29.71 29.42
N PHE A 923 -25.54 -28.63 28.68
CA PHE A 923 -25.37 -28.58 27.22
C PHE A 923 -23.91 -28.85 26.82
N LEU A 924 -22.96 -28.14 27.43
CA LEU A 924 -21.54 -28.28 27.12
C LEU A 924 -21.03 -29.71 27.39
N LYS A 925 -21.47 -30.33 28.48
CA LYS A 925 -21.21 -31.75 28.79
C LYS A 925 -21.73 -32.69 27.71
N GLN A 926 -22.95 -32.47 27.20
CA GLN A 926 -23.54 -33.27 26.13
C GLN A 926 -22.80 -33.11 24.79
N THR A 927 -22.29 -31.91 24.53
CA THR A 927 -21.43 -31.64 23.35
C THR A 927 -19.99 -32.11 23.54
N GLU A 928 -19.67 -32.69 24.70
CA GLU A 928 -18.35 -33.16 25.08
C GLU A 928 -17.27 -32.07 25.04
N CYS A 929 -17.60 -30.85 25.47
CA CYS A 929 -16.62 -29.78 25.71
C CYS A 929 -15.68 -30.17 26.86
N ASP A 930 -14.39 -29.82 26.79
CA ASP A 930 -13.38 -30.28 27.75
C ASP A 930 -13.44 -29.47 29.06
N VAL A 931 -13.41 -28.14 28.96
CA VAL A 931 -13.29 -27.22 30.10
C VAL A 931 -14.29 -26.07 29.97
N TYR A 932 -14.76 -25.56 31.08
CA TYR A 932 -15.58 -24.35 31.12
C TYR A 932 -15.01 -23.33 32.11
N GLN A 933 -15.33 -22.07 31.84
CA GLN A 933 -14.98 -20.93 32.67
C GLN A 933 -16.18 -19.99 32.75
N GLY A 934 -16.54 -19.54 33.96
CA GLY A 934 -17.63 -18.61 34.13
C GLY A 934 -18.14 -18.50 35.57
N PHE A 935 -19.11 -17.62 35.78
CA PHE A 935 -19.61 -17.29 37.12
C PHE A 935 -20.40 -18.42 37.78
N LEU A 936 -20.80 -19.45 37.02
CA LEU A 936 -21.41 -20.66 37.59
C LEU A 936 -20.49 -21.31 38.63
N PHE A 937 -19.18 -21.36 38.36
CA PHE A 937 -18.22 -21.92 39.30
C PHE A 937 -17.72 -20.86 40.29
N SER A 938 -17.14 -19.78 39.76
CA SER A 938 -16.66 -18.67 40.57
C SER A 938 -16.46 -17.41 39.73
N ARG A 939 -16.61 -16.25 40.39
CA ARG A 939 -16.09 -14.98 39.87
C ARG A 939 -14.56 -14.96 39.98
N PRO A 940 -13.85 -14.06 39.29
CA PRO A 940 -12.42 -13.86 39.49
C PRO A 940 -12.08 -13.52 40.94
N LEU A 941 -11.13 -14.23 41.53
CA LEU A 941 -10.79 -14.15 42.95
C LEU A 941 -9.38 -13.57 43.17
N PRO A 942 -9.13 -12.91 44.31
CA PRO A 942 -7.78 -12.56 44.73
C PRO A 942 -6.98 -13.82 45.10
N VAL A 943 -5.66 -13.69 45.14
CA VAL A 943 -4.71 -14.80 45.40
C VAL A 943 -5.05 -15.59 46.67
N ASP A 944 -5.41 -14.91 47.77
CA ASP A 944 -5.61 -15.56 49.06
C ASP A 944 -6.80 -16.56 49.05
N GLU A 945 -7.82 -16.31 48.23
CA GLU A 945 -8.97 -17.20 48.08
C GLU A 945 -8.67 -18.39 47.15
N ILE A 946 -7.73 -18.21 46.20
CA ILE A 946 -7.27 -19.29 45.31
C ILE A 946 -6.47 -20.34 46.08
N ASP A 947 -5.66 -19.92 47.06
CA ASP A 947 -4.90 -20.84 47.89
C ASP A 947 -5.83 -21.88 48.58
N ALA A 948 -7.00 -21.45 49.05
CA ALA A 948 -8.00 -22.35 49.64
C ALA A 948 -8.61 -23.31 48.60
N LEU A 949 -8.95 -22.80 47.40
CA LEU A 949 -9.47 -23.63 46.31
C LEU A 949 -8.48 -24.68 45.83
N LEU A 950 -7.19 -24.34 45.76
CA LEU A 950 -6.13 -25.27 45.39
C LEU A 950 -6.00 -26.41 46.41
N ILE A 951 -6.16 -26.13 47.70
CA ILE A 951 -6.16 -27.15 48.76
C ILE A 951 -7.38 -28.07 48.60
N GLU A 952 -8.58 -27.53 48.38
CA GLU A 952 -9.79 -28.33 48.14
C GLU A 952 -9.68 -29.18 46.86
N ASN A 953 -9.06 -28.65 45.81
CA ASN A 953 -8.89 -29.36 44.55
C ASN A 953 -8.03 -30.62 44.68
N ILE A 954 -7.05 -30.63 45.61
CA ILE A 954 -6.25 -31.83 45.94
C ILE A 954 -7.15 -32.95 46.50
N PHE A 955 -8.22 -32.61 47.21
CA PHE A 955 -9.17 -33.60 47.76
C PHE A 955 -10.25 -34.04 46.75
N ARG A 956 -10.41 -33.34 45.62
CA ARG A 956 -11.36 -33.69 44.55
C ARG A 956 -10.75 -34.59 43.47
N LYS A 957 -9.43 -34.58 43.30
CA LYS A 957 -8.67 -35.58 42.52
C LYS A 957 -8.52 -36.85 43.32
#